data_AF-A0A318XKG5-F1
#
_entry.id   AF-A0A318XKG5-F1
#
_cell.length_a   1.000
_cell.length_b   1.000
_cell.length_c   1.000
_cell.angle_alpha   90.00
_cell.angle_beta   90.00
_cell.angle_gamma   90.00
#
_symmetry.space_group_name_H-M   'P 1'
#
loop_
_entity.id
_entity.type
_entity.pdbx_description
1 polymer ?
#
loop_
_entity_poly.entity_id
_entity_poly.type
_entity_poly.pdbx_seq_one_letter_code
_entity_poly.pdbx_strand_id
1 'polypeptide(L)'
;MRKKLTAIALSLIFTVQSSFAWGAGYDEYAAETGNLSVLTAGIIGDLNGDEVVDAIDFALIKSYLLGVIKDFPVGDPAVGDLNLDGGINALDLAIMKMYLLGAVDSLPVGEPGQALFINEVMAANTDTLRDGDIEDGDSGSEGGAYSDWIEIYNSGNSSIDLTGYTLSDSSYTWEFPAGTVPAKGHLLVWASDKNKVAKDGQLHTNFKLSASGETLTIKMPDGSVADTVTTGELKNDWSYGRKYDGSAELVIFSKATPQMPNFYSSETAVVKEPAFSYAGGFYTSAINLQLSTDEENARVYYTLDGSDPEPGSEGTFEYIKPIAVKSRAGEPNVLSMISNVSNDEWTKWQAPKSELFKCTTVKAVAVNAGGGKSEIVTNSYFVDKDMLTRYKLPVISIVTDRDNFFDDTIGIYVNGNFENKGREWERPVHIEFFEKDGTLAFSQNIGLRINGCYSKKIPQKSFRLYANHNYDDTDKFEYEIFPDLKKKGNGKKLDSFTTLLLRNAGNDCTWTGTMFRDALTQGLVSHLKIDTMAYRSSVVFLDGEYWGIYNIRERFDDEYLKSHYKADKDKIVMLDVFETLDVLEGESDDYKLYQEDVINYLKNNDITADDTYEYIKTKIDIENYIIYNVAEIFCGNTDWPGNNVSIWRYKTEDGEYHPEAAYGQDGRWRWLLKDTDFGFGFQKQSVTFDSLSYATSEEPQKGGALQANKPWAVFLLKTLIKNSEFRNQFINCFADQLNTSFNPVRVNEKIDALKSGIEDAMPEQCDRWRTINIKSAYEGDPTWSVNVSAVKSYAADRPSVMRKCIVNKFMDKGVAGTAEITVNTAQAEGYVRINTIDIKETTPGIYDSSCWTGIYFKGVPVTLTAFAQKGYRFDHWEGITGVQAAAASITFTPDMNMSIRPVFTLAG
;
A
#
# COMPACT_ATOMS: atom_id res chain seq x y z
N MET A 1 48.49 -24.74 6.75
CA MET A 1 49.71 -25.38 6.20
C MET A 1 49.52 -25.64 4.71
N ARG A 2 50.62 -25.64 3.96
CA ARG A 2 50.74 -25.55 2.50
C ARG A 2 50.17 -26.76 1.71
N LYS A 3 49.60 -26.41 0.54
CA LYS A 3 49.86 -26.96 -0.82
C LYS A 3 49.39 -28.39 -1.21
N LYS A 4 48.65 -28.37 -2.33
CA LYS A 4 48.91 -29.01 -3.66
C LYS A 4 48.10 -30.25 -4.08
N LEU A 5 47.46 -30.09 -5.26
CA LEU A 5 47.42 -30.98 -6.46
C LEU A 5 46.85 -32.41 -6.25
N THR A 6 46.02 -33.02 -7.09
CA THR A 6 45.98 -33.07 -8.58
C THR A 6 44.67 -33.73 -9.03
N ALA A 7 44.31 -33.53 -10.30
CA ALA A 7 43.10 -33.94 -11.03
C ALA A 7 43.06 -35.42 -11.54
N ILE A 8 42.02 -35.72 -12.36
CA ILE A 8 41.86 -36.82 -13.38
C ILE A 8 41.11 -38.07 -12.85
N ALA A 9 40.17 -38.78 -13.50
CA ALA A 9 39.50 -38.87 -14.83
C ALA A 9 38.20 -39.72 -14.64
N LEU A 10 37.09 -39.46 -15.35
CA LEU A 10 36.63 -40.06 -16.64
C LEU A 10 36.11 -41.52 -16.62
N SER A 11 34.87 -41.65 -17.13
CA SER A 11 34.30 -42.68 -18.01
C SER A 11 33.75 -44.05 -17.52
N LEU A 12 32.44 -44.20 -17.82
CA LEU A 12 31.71 -45.31 -18.48
C LEU A 12 31.39 -46.65 -17.75
N ILE A 13 30.08 -46.97 -17.79
CA ILE A 13 29.43 -48.25 -18.20
C ILE A 13 28.82 -49.22 -17.14
N PHE A 14 27.58 -49.65 -17.50
CA PHE A 14 26.80 -50.89 -17.27
C PHE A 14 25.83 -51.08 -16.07
N THR A 15 24.55 -51.26 -16.46
CA THR A 15 23.46 -52.17 -16.00
C THR A 15 23.54 -52.89 -14.66
N VAL A 16 22.40 -52.98 -13.97
CA VAL A 16 21.92 -54.22 -13.30
C VAL A 16 20.38 -54.33 -13.36
N GLN A 17 19.91 -55.52 -13.77
CA GLN A 17 18.53 -56.03 -13.64
C GLN A 17 18.16 -56.33 -12.18
N SER A 18 16.87 -56.28 -11.84
CA SER A 18 16.31 -57.31 -10.96
C SER A 18 14.85 -57.60 -11.34
N SER A 19 14.50 -58.86 -11.13
CA SER A 19 13.35 -59.58 -11.69
C SER A 19 12.47 -60.13 -10.57
N PHE A 20 11.15 -60.14 -10.78
CA PHE A 20 10.24 -61.12 -10.17
C PHE A 20 9.11 -61.46 -11.17
N ALA A 21 8.97 -62.77 -11.47
CA ALA A 21 7.81 -63.39 -12.11
C ALA A 21 6.97 -64.07 -10.99
N TRP A 22 5.64 -64.20 -11.09
CA TRP A 22 4.91 -65.26 -11.81
C TRP A 22 3.40 -64.99 -11.75
N GLY A 23 2.63 -65.47 -12.74
CA GLY A 23 1.23 -65.87 -12.53
C GLY A 23 0.26 -65.55 -13.68
N ALA A 24 -0.30 -66.58 -14.30
CA ALA A 24 -1.13 -66.56 -15.51
C ALA A 24 -2.61 -66.19 -15.29
N GLY A 25 -3.31 -65.81 -16.38
CA GLY A 25 -4.78 -65.86 -16.48
C GLY A 25 -5.37 -65.01 -17.61
N TYR A 26 -5.83 -65.66 -18.67
CA TYR A 26 -6.68 -65.13 -19.76
C TYR A 26 -8.05 -64.66 -19.24
N ASP A 27 -8.56 -63.51 -19.71
CA ASP A 27 -9.74 -63.38 -20.60
C ASP A 27 -10.28 -61.93 -20.72
N GLU A 28 -10.88 -61.68 -21.89
CA GLU A 28 -11.41 -60.45 -22.48
C GLU A 28 -12.42 -59.66 -21.62
N TYR A 29 -12.42 -58.32 -21.73
CA TYR A 29 -13.48 -57.52 -22.41
C TYR A 29 -13.17 -56.01 -22.41
N ALA A 30 -13.53 -55.39 -23.53
CA ALA A 30 -13.30 -54.03 -24.04
C ALA A 30 -13.47 -52.81 -23.10
N ALA A 31 -12.62 -51.80 -23.32
CA ALA A 31 -13.03 -50.40 -23.45
C ALA A 31 -12.02 -49.66 -24.35
N GLU A 32 -12.53 -49.03 -25.40
CA GLU A 32 -11.81 -48.31 -26.44
C GLU A 32 -11.00 -47.13 -25.87
N THR A 33 -9.69 -47.10 -26.14
CA THR A 33 -8.91 -45.88 -26.10
C THR A 33 -9.23 -45.08 -27.36
N GLY A 34 -10.17 -44.13 -27.25
CA GLY A 34 -10.27 -43.03 -28.19
C GLY A 34 -8.98 -42.22 -28.13
N ASN A 35 -8.28 -42.17 -29.25
CA ASN A 35 -7.13 -41.30 -29.46
C ASN A 35 -7.53 -39.86 -29.09
N LEU A 36 -6.87 -39.30 -28.08
CA LEU A 36 -6.77 -37.85 -27.91
C LEU A 36 -5.90 -37.34 -29.07
N SER A 37 -6.55 -36.81 -30.10
CA SER A 37 -5.90 -35.98 -31.11
C SER A 37 -5.43 -34.69 -30.41
N VAL A 38 -4.12 -34.53 -30.33
CA VAL A 38 -3.48 -33.25 -30.06
C VAL A 38 -3.88 -32.33 -31.22
N LEU A 39 -4.67 -31.29 -30.95
CA LEU A 39 -4.94 -30.23 -31.92
C LEU A 39 -3.70 -29.34 -32.00
N THR A 40 -2.91 -29.53 -33.04
CA THR A 40 -1.76 -28.70 -33.41
C THR A 40 -2.24 -27.45 -34.18
N ALA A 41 -1.45 -26.38 -34.10
CA ALA A 41 -1.73 -25.07 -34.69
C ALA A 41 -2.11 -25.17 -36.18
N GLY A 42 -3.23 -24.55 -36.58
CA GLY A 42 -3.73 -24.58 -37.95
C GLY A 42 -2.77 -23.91 -38.93
N ILE A 43 -2.25 -24.68 -39.89
CA ILE A 43 -1.42 -24.16 -40.98
C ILE A 43 -2.33 -23.45 -41.99
N ILE A 44 -2.03 -22.20 -42.36
CA ILE A 44 -2.79 -21.49 -43.40
C ILE A 44 -2.73 -22.29 -44.70
N GLY A 45 -3.91 -22.64 -45.20
CA GLY A 45 -4.12 -23.51 -46.35
C GLY A 45 -4.38 -24.98 -46.03
N ASP A 46 -4.19 -25.44 -44.80
CA ASP A 46 -4.63 -26.77 -44.37
C ASP A 46 -6.07 -26.66 -43.84
N LEU A 47 -7.01 -27.10 -44.67
CA LEU A 47 -8.44 -26.96 -44.41
C LEU A 47 -9.03 -28.24 -43.79
N ASN A 48 -8.24 -29.30 -43.73
CA ASN A 48 -8.68 -30.61 -43.26
C ASN A 48 -8.04 -31.01 -41.92
N GLY A 49 -6.95 -30.34 -41.51
CA GLY A 49 -6.23 -30.54 -40.25
C GLY A 49 -5.24 -31.70 -40.26
N ASP A 50 -4.73 -32.12 -41.43
CA ASP A 50 -3.77 -33.22 -41.57
C ASP A 50 -2.30 -32.77 -41.63
N GLU A 51 -2.06 -31.48 -41.39
CA GLU A 51 -0.75 -30.81 -41.42
C GLU A 51 -0.12 -30.72 -42.83
N VAL A 52 -0.87 -31.01 -43.89
CA VAL A 52 -0.39 -31.00 -45.27
C VAL A 52 -1.32 -30.21 -46.19
N VAL A 53 -0.83 -29.09 -46.72
CA VAL A 53 -1.57 -28.35 -47.75
C VAL A 53 -1.47 -29.07 -49.10
N ASP A 54 -2.54 -29.75 -49.50
CA ASP A 54 -2.59 -30.55 -50.73
C ASP A 54 -3.88 -30.38 -51.57
N ALA A 55 -4.13 -31.32 -52.48
CA ALA A 55 -5.28 -31.28 -53.38
C ALA A 55 -6.62 -31.42 -52.65
N ILE A 56 -6.64 -31.97 -51.43
CA ILE A 56 -7.81 -32.10 -50.56
C ILE A 56 -8.24 -30.69 -50.10
N ASP A 57 -7.30 -29.85 -49.67
CA ASP A 57 -7.59 -28.48 -49.25
C ASP A 57 -8.05 -27.61 -50.41
N PHE A 58 -7.46 -27.80 -51.58
CA PHE A 58 -7.97 -27.19 -52.81
C PHE A 58 -9.42 -27.61 -53.14
N ALA A 59 -9.81 -28.86 -52.85
CA ALA A 59 -11.18 -29.31 -53.04
C ALA A 59 -12.13 -28.71 -51.98
N LEU A 60 -11.64 -28.52 -50.75
CA LEU A 60 -12.40 -27.93 -49.64
C LEU A 60 -12.67 -26.45 -49.88
N ILE A 61 -11.66 -25.64 -50.22
CA ILE A 61 -11.85 -24.22 -50.52
C ILE A 61 -12.80 -24.02 -51.70
N LYS A 62 -12.72 -24.89 -52.71
CA LYS A 62 -13.66 -24.90 -53.84
C LYS A 62 -15.08 -25.27 -53.42
N SER A 63 -15.23 -26.27 -52.54
CA SER A 63 -16.53 -26.71 -52.04
C SER A 63 -17.20 -25.63 -51.19
N TYR A 64 -16.41 -24.88 -50.42
CA TYR A 64 -16.85 -23.74 -49.62
C TYR A 64 -17.34 -22.58 -50.51
N LEU A 65 -16.55 -22.20 -51.52
CA LEU A 65 -16.94 -21.16 -52.47
C LEU A 65 -18.18 -21.50 -53.32
N LEU A 66 -18.45 -22.80 -53.52
CA LEU A 66 -19.65 -23.29 -54.21
C LEU A 66 -20.85 -23.45 -53.26
N GLY A 67 -20.69 -23.19 -51.96
CA GLY A 67 -21.73 -23.35 -50.94
C GLY A 67 -22.13 -24.80 -50.67
N VAL A 68 -21.28 -25.76 -51.06
CA VAL A 68 -21.51 -27.21 -50.80
C VAL A 68 -21.24 -27.54 -49.33
N ILE A 69 -20.26 -26.88 -48.74
CA ILE A 69 -19.98 -26.88 -47.30
C ILE A 69 -20.12 -25.45 -46.76
N LYS A 70 -20.51 -25.33 -45.49
CA LYS A 70 -20.63 -24.03 -44.80
C LYS A 70 -19.42 -23.68 -43.97
N ASP A 71 -18.62 -24.69 -43.62
CA ASP A 71 -17.39 -24.59 -42.82
C ASP A 71 -16.39 -25.65 -43.28
N PHE A 72 -15.11 -25.45 -42.97
CA PHE A 72 -14.06 -26.42 -43.21
C PHE A 72 -13.98 -27.47 -42.09
N PRO A 73 -13.53 -28.70 -42.39
CA PRO A 73 -13.30 -29.74 -41.38
C PRO A 73 -12.38 -29.32 -40.22
N VAL A 74 -11.40 -28.45 -40.48
CA VAL A 74 -10.50 -27.89 -39.45
C VAL A 74 -11.23 -26.95 -38.46
N GLY A 75 -12.48 -26.57 -38.75
CA GLY A 75 -13.33 -25.77 -37.85
C GLY A 75 -13.07 -24.27 -37.88
N ASP A 76 -11.98 -23.82 -38.50
CA ASP A 76 -11.66 -22.40 -38.70
C ASP A 76 -11.71 -22.02 -40.19
N PRO A 77 -12.68 -21.20 -40.65
CA PRO A 77 -12.71 -20.73 -42.03
C PRO A 77 -11.50 -19.84 -42.38
N ALA A 78 -10.88 -19.15 -41.42
CA ALA A 78 -9.83 -18.18 -41.67
C ALA A 78 -8.55 -18.79 -42.27
N VAL A 79 -8.28 -20.08 -42.04
CA VAL A 79 -7.14 -20.77 -42.69
C VAL A 79 -7.32 -20.89 -44.21
N GLY A 80 -8.53 -20.64 -44.74
CA GLY A 80 -8.82 -20.56 -46.18
C GLY A 80 -8.64 -19.16 -46.78
N ASP A 81 -8.36 -18.13 -45.98
CA ASP A 81 -7.98 -16.81 -46.46
C ASP A 81 -6.47 -16.79 -46.74
N LEU A 82 -6.12 -17.09 -47.98
CA LEU A 82 -4.74 -17.31 -48.39
C LEU A 82 -4.03 -16.03 -48.79
N ASN A 83 -4.71 -14.88 -48.82
CA ASN A 83 -4.07 -13.58 -49.03
C ASN A 83 -4.25 -12.62 -47.84
N LEU A 84 -4.91 -13.06 -46.77
CA LEU A 84 -5.21 -12.29 -45.56
C LEU A 84 -6.02 -11.01 -45.86
N ASP A 85 -6.86 -11.04 -46.89
CA ASP A 85 -7.71 -9.90 -47.26
C ASP A 85 -9.03 -9.85 -46.45
N GLY A 86 -9.24 -10.82 -45.57
CA GLY A 86 -10.42 -10.96 -44.71
C GLY A 86 -11.58 -11.71 -45.36
N GLY A 87 -11.42 -12.28 -46.56
CA GLY A 87 -12.50 -13.00 -47.23
C GLY A 87 -12.04 -14.17 -48.10
N ILE A 88 -12.53 -15.38 -47.80
CA ILE A 88 -12.29 -16.58 -48.63
C ILE A 88 -13.07 -16.45 -49.94
N ASN A 89 -12.34 -16.20 -51.03
CA ASN A 89 -12.91 -15.89 -52.32
C ASN A 89 -12.14 -16.58 -53.48
N ALA A 90 -12.47 -16.20 -54.71
CA ALA A 90 -11.86 -16.81 -55.89
C ALA A 90 -10.34 -16.58 -55.99
N LEU A 91 -9.84 -15.54 -55.31
CA LEU A 91 -8.41 -15.20 -55.22
C LEU A 91 -7.67 -16.24 -54.37
N ASP A 92 -8.23 -16.66 -53.24
CA ASP A 92 -7.67 -17.70 -52.38
C ASP A 92 -7.65 -19.06 -53.07
N LEU A 93 -8.72 -19.41 -53.77
CA LEU A 93 -8.74 -20.60 -54.61
C LEU A 93 -7.65 -20.56 -55.68
N ALA A 94 -7.38 -19.39 -56.27
CA ALA A 94 -6.30 -19.22 -57.24
C ALA A 94 -4.92 -19.34 -56.59
N ILE A 95 -4.74 -18.79 -55.39
CA ILE A 95 -3.51 -18.87 -54.61
C ILE A 95 -3.21 -20.31 -54.18
N MET A 96 -4.21 -21.03 -53.68
CA MET A 96 -4.10 -22.45 -53.35
C MET A 96 -3.61 -23.24 -54.56
N LYS A 97 -4.19 -22.96 -55.73
CA LYS A 97 -3.76 -23.59 -56.99
C LYS A 97 -2.33 -23.23 -57.36
N MET A 98 -1.93 -21.97 -57.19
CA MET A 98 -0.56 -21.54 -57.49
C MET A 98 0.45 -22.19 -56.55
N TYR A 99 0.11 -22.32 -55.26
CA TYR A 99 0.93 -23.02 -54.27
C TYR A 99 1.11 -24.49 -54.61
N LEU A 100 0.03 -25.22 -54.89
CA LEU A 100 0.09 -26.62 -55.30
C LEU A 100 0.85 -26.86 -56.63
N LEU A 101 0.95 -25.84 -57.47
CA LEU A 101 1.71 -25.87 -58.72
C LEU A 101 3.15 -25.39 -58.56
N GLY A 102 3.58 -25.01 -57.35
CA GLY A 102 4.91 -24.46 -57.07
C GLY A 102 5.17 -23.10 -57.72
N ALA A 103 4.11 -22.36 -58.08
CA ALA A 103 4.19 -20.97 -58.55
C ALA A 103 4.21 -19.97 -57.38
N VAL A 104 3.85 -20.44 -56.18
CA VAL A 104 3.92 -19.75 -54.90
C VAL A 104 4.63 -20.70 -53.93
N ASP A 105 5.67 -20.21 -53.26
CA ASP A 105 6.52 -21.07 -52.41
C ASP A 105 5.99 -21.20 -50.96
N SER A 106 5.06 -20.34 -50.54
CA SER A 106 4.45 -20.36 -49.21
C SER A 106 3.10 -19.64 -49.18
N LEU A 107 2.25 -20.06 -48.25
CA LEU A 107 0.98 -19.42 -47.90
C LEU A 107 1.10 -18.73 -46.53
N PRO A 108 0.37 -17.63 -46.27
CA PRO A 108 -0.44 -16.85 -47.22
C PRO A 108 0.40 -15.98 -48.18
N VAL A 109 -0.22 -15.47 -49.25
CA VAL A 109 0.34 -14.59 -50.29
C VAL A 109 -0.24 -13.18 -50.18
N GLY A 110 0.54 -12.21 -49.73
CA GLY A 110 0.18 -10.78 -49.73
C GLY A 110 0.91 -9.96 -50.82
N GLU A 111 0.31 -8.85 -51.27
CA GLU A 111 1.02 -7.85 -52.09
C GLU A 111 2.25 -7.27 -51.36
N PRO A 112 3.33 -6.86 -52.08
CA PRO A 112 4.49 -6.22 -51.47
C PRO A 112 4.15 -4.78 -51.09
N GLY A 113 3.62 -4.58 -49.88
CA GLY A 113 3.37 -3.25 -49.32
C GLY A 113 3.79 -3.11 -47.85
N GLN A 114 3.62 -4.16 -47.04
CA GLN A 114 3.87 -4.09 -45.60
C GLN A 114 4.42 -5.42 -45.08
N ALA A 115 5.71 -5.44 -44.72
CA ALA A 115 6.39 -6.64 -44.24
C ALA A 115 6.53 -6.68 -42.70
N LEU A 116 6.29 -5.55 -42.03
CA LEU A 116 6.38 -5.41 -40.57
C LEU A 116 5.04 -5.02 -39.99
N PHE A 117 4.67 -5.67 -38.91
CA PHE A 117 3.43 -5.43 -38.19
C PHE A 117 3.71 -5.25 -36.71
N ILE A 118 3.05 -4.29 -36.07
CA ILE A 118 2.80 -4.34 -34.64
C ILE A 118 1.76 -5.45 -34.47
N ASN A 119 2.19 -6.57 -33.90
CA ASN A 119 1.45 -7.83 -33.92
C ASN A 119 0.56 -7.97 -32.70
N GLU A 120 1.11 -7.66 -31.52
CA GLU A 120 0.45 -7.80 -30.23
C GLU A 120 1.03 -6.78 -29.25
N VAL A 121 0.19 -6.25 -28.38
CA VAL A 121 0.52 -5.16 -27.45
C VAL A 121 -0.09 -5.46 -26.10
N MET A 122 0.72 -5.42 -25.04
CA MET A 122 0.25 -5.54 -23.66
C MET A 122 0.63 -4.29 -22.88
N ALA A 123 -0.38 -3.51 -22.50
CA ALA A 123 -0.21 -2.21 -21.83
C ALA A 123 -0.36 -2.27 -20.30
N ALA A 124 -0.63 -3.45 -19.74
CA ALA A 124 -0.77 -3.69 -18.32
C ALA A 124 -0.32 -5.13 -17.99
N ASN A 125 0.98 -5.38 -18.07
CA ASN A 125 1.55 -6.71 -17.83
C ASN A 125 1.77 -6.90 -16.32
N THR A 126 1.16 -7.93 -15.73
CA THR A 126 1.24 -8.09 -14.27
C THR A 126 1.67 -9.48 -13.82
N ASP A 127 1.38 -10.49 -14.63
CA ASP A 127 1.87 -11.86 -14.43
C ASP A 127 2.25 -12.59 -15.74
N THR A 128 1.93 -12.04 -16.92
CA THR A 128 2.12 -12.74 -18.19
C THR A 128 3.60 -13.03 -18.50
N LEU A 129 4.46 -12.02 -18.45
CA LEU A 129 5.86 -12.17 -18.87
C LEU A 129 6.78 -11.18 -18.16
N ARG A 130 7.91 -11.65 -17.61
CA ARG A 130 8.94 -10.76 -17.05
C ARG A 130 9.98 -10.37 -18.09
N ASP A 131 10.48 -9.14 -17.99
CA ASP A 131 11.68 -8.73 -18.70
C ASP A 131 12.94 -9.42 -18.14
N GLY A 132 14.04 -9.36 -18.89
CA GLY A 132 15.32 -9.96 -18.53
C GLY A 132 16.24 -8.99 -17.77
N ASP A 133 15.73 -7.84 -17.35
CA ASP A 133 16.51 -6.77 -16.74
C ASP A 133 16.76 -7.04 -15.25
N ILE A 134 17.63 -8.01 -14.95
CA ILE A 134 17.98 -8.43 -13.59
C ILE A 134 18.71 -7.37 -12.75
N GLU A 135 19.05 -6.22 -13.35
CA GLU A 135 19.64 -5.08 -12.63
C GLU A 135 18.57 -4.18 -12.00
N ASP A 136 17.29 -4.40 -12.32
CA ASP A 136 16.17 -3.70 -11.73
C ASP A 136 15.89 -4.20 -10.30
N GLY A 137 16.07 -3.31 -9.32
CA GLY A 137 15.95 -3.60 -7.89
C GLY A 137 14.52 -3.79 -7.40
N ASP A 138 13.52 -3.41 -8.20
CA ASP A 138 12.11 -3.36 -7.76
C ASP A 138 11.37 -4.71 -7.85
N SER A 139 11.99 -5.75 -8.43
CA SER A 139 11.26 -6.96 -8.85
C SER A 139 11.68 -8.31 -8.23
N GLY A 140 12.43 -8.30 -7.12
CA GLY A 140 12.68 -9.50 -6.30
C GLY A 140 13.80 -10.43 -6.78
N SER A 141 13.80 -11.68 -6.31
CA SER A 141 14.89 -12.65 -6.54
C SER A 141 14.87 -13.35 -7.91
N GLU A 142 13.78 -13.18 -8.66
CA GLU A 142 13.58 -13.82 -9.96
C GLU A 142 14.16 -13.01 -11.12
N GLY A 143 14.46 -11.72 -10.90
CA GLY A 143 15.01 -10.81 -11.89
C GLY A 143 13.95 -10.29 -12.88
N GLY A 144 14.12 -9.02 -13.28
CA GLY A 144 13.27 -8.35 -14.27
C GLY A 144 11.84 -8.00 -13.83
N ALA A 145 11.29 -6.96 -14.45
CA ALA A 145 9.96 -6.40 -14.15
C ALA A 145 8.89 -6.94 -15.11
N TYR A 146 7.63 -6.95 -14.69
CA TYR A 146 6.49 -7.12 -15.60
C TYR A 146 6.26 -5.80 -16.38
N SER A 147 7.21 -5.46 -17.25
CA SER A 147 7.14 -4.28 -18.09
C SER A 147 6.07 -4.47 -19.18
N ASP A 148 5.41 -3.38 -19.59
CA ASP A 148 4.57 -3.39 -20.79
C ASP A 148 5.40 -3.82 -22.00
N TRP A 149 4.77 -4.41 -23.02
CA TRP A 149 5.50 -4.89 -24.18
C TRP A 149 4.72 -4.74 -25.48
N ILE A 150 5.50 -4.64 -26.56
CA ILE A 150 5.06 -4.52 -27.94
C ILE A 150 5.76 -5.62 -28.72
N GLU A 151 4.99 -6.46 -29.41
CA GLU A 151 5.52 -7.46 -30.30
C GLU A 151 5.47 -6.98 -31.75
N ILE A 152 6.59 -7.18 -32.46
CA ILE A 152 6.72 -6.88 -33.88
C ILE A 152 6.85 -8.18 -34.66
N TYR A 153 5.99 -8.38 -35.66
CA TYR A 153 6.01 -9.52 -36.55
C TYR A 153 6.53 -9.14 -37.94
N ASN A 154 7.34 -10.01 -38.53
CA ASN A 154 7.82 -9.89 -39.90
C ASN A 154 7.15 -10.93 -40.81
N SER A 155 6.21 -10.49 -41.65
CA SER A 155 5.53 -11.36 -42.63
C SER A 155 6.40 -11.70 -43.85
N GLY A 156 7.56 -11.06 -44.00
CA GLY A 156 8.48 -11.27 -45.11
C GLY A 156 9.27 -12.58 -45.03
N ASN A 157 9.86 -12.96 -46.16
CA ASN A 157 10.68 -14.18 -46.31
C ASN A 157 12.18 -13.94 -46.02
N SER A 158 12.55 -12.74 -45.57
CA SER A 158 13.90 -12.38 -45.15
C SER A 158 13.85 -11.64 -43.83
N SER A 159 14.88 -11.80 -43.00
CA SER A 159 15.02 -11.03 -41.76
C SER A 159 15.08 -9.53 -42.04
N ILE A 160 14.47 -8.72 -41.18
CA ILE A 160 14.49 -7.26 -41.26
C ILE A 160 15.31 -6.70 -40.10
N ASP A 161 16.31 -5.89 -40.42
CA ASP A 161 17.08 -5.11 -39.45
C ASP A 161 16.32 -3.81 -39.13
N LEU A 162 16.07 -3.58 -37.84
CA LEU A 162 15.32 -2.43 -37.34
C LEU A 162 16.22 -1.24 -36.99
N THR A 163 17.55 -1.31 -37.15
CA THR A 163 18.41 -0.15 -36.87
C THR A 163 17.96 1.09 -37.65
N GLY A 164 17.69 2.18 -36.92
CA GLY A 164 17.21 3.45 -37.47
C GLY A 164 15.70 3.53 -37.75
N TYR A 165 14.95 2.45 -37.51
CA TYR A 165 13.48 2.54 -37.42
C TYR A 165 13.11 3.33 -36.17
N THR A 166 11.90 3.88 -36.14
CA THR A 166 11.35 4.52 -34.94
C THR A 166 10.05 3.87 -34.52
N LEU A 167 9.87 3.71 -33.20
CA LEU A 167 8.62 3.33 -32.56
C LEU A 167 8.12 4.51 -31.74
N SER A 168 6.89 4.95 -31.99
CA SER A 168 6.30 6.10 -31.31
C SER A 168 4.98 5.72 -30.68
N ASP A 169 4.70 6.30 -29.52
CA ASP A 169 3.36 6.39 -28.96
C ASP A 169 2.74 7.77 -29.30
N SER A 170 1.73 8.18 -28.55
CA SER A 170 1.09 9.50 -28.72
C SER A 170 1.97 10.71 -28.33
N SER A 171 3.02 10.50 -27.53
CA SER A 171 3.76 11.54 -26.80
C SER A 171 5.28 11.51 -27.02
N TYR A 172 5.83 10.35 -27.40
CA TYR A 172 7.25 10.04 -27.46
C TYR A 172 7.58 9.32 -28.77
N THR A 173 8.83 9.49 -29.20
CA THR A 173 9.42 8.74 -30.32
C THR A 173 10.72 8.14 -29.84
N TRP A 174 10.86 6.84 -30.03
CA TRP A 174 12.03 6.05 -29.70
C TRP A 174 12.66 5.49 -30.98
N GLU A 175 13.98 5.63 -31.14
CA GLU A 175 14.72 5.08 -32.27
C GLU A 175 15.32 3.73 -31.88
N PHE A 176 15.14 2.71 -32.70
CA PHE A 176 15.71 1.38 -32.46
C PHE A 176 17.26 1.45 -32.49
N PRO A 177 17.94 1.16 -31.37
CA PRO A 177 19.40 1.18 -31.34
C PRO A 177 20.01 -0.03 -32.06
N ALA A 178 19.28 -1.15 -32.08
CA ALA A 178 19.58 -2.40 -32.76
C ALA A 178 18.30 -3.27 -32.75
N GLY A 179 18.27 -4.34 -33.53
CA GLY A 179 17.21 -5.35 -33.48
C GLY A 179 17.01 -6.00 -34.84
N THR A 180 16.73 -7.30 -34.87
CA THR A 180 16.43 -8.01 -36.12
C THR A 180 15.19 -8.86 -35.90
N VAL A 181 14.20 -8.70 -36.77
CA VAL A 181 13.01 -9.56 -36.78
C VAL A 181 13.23 -10.65 -37.83
N PRO A 182 13.38 -11.94 -37.45
CA PRO A 182 13.57 -13.04 -38.40
C PRO A 182 12.45 -13.11 -39.44
N ALA A 183 12.71 -13.72 -40.60
CA ALA A 183 11.66 -14.00 -41.58
C ALA A 183 10.56 -14.86 -40.92
N LYS A 184 9.30 -14.46 -41.05
CA LYS A 184 8.15 -15.12 -40.39
C LYS A 184 8.29 -15.21 -38.86
N GLY A 185 9.12 -14.36 -38.25
CA GLY A 185 9.38 -14.37 -36.82
C GLY A 185 8.96 -13.08 -36.12
N HIS A 186 9.18 -13.07 -34.81
CA HIS A 186 8.71 -12.04 -33.90
C HIS A 186 9.87 -11.40 -33.14
N LEU A 187 9.68 -10.16 -32.68
CA LEU A 187 10.58 -9.45 -31.77
C LEU A 187 9.77 -8.76 -30.68
N LEU A 188 10.09 -9.05 -29.43
CA LEU A 188 9.51 -8.38 -28.27
C LEU A 188 10.31 -7.10 -27.94
N VAL A 189 9.60 -6.00 -27.70
CA VAL A 189 10.15 -4.71 -27.28
C VAL A 189 9.44 -4.28 -25.99
N TRP A 190 10.19 -4.06 -24.92
CA TRP A 190 9.63 -3.64 -23.64
C TRP A 190 9.39 -2.14 -23.61
N ALA A 191 8.15 -1.74 -23.36
CA ALA A 191 7.76 -0.36 -23.15
C ALA A 191 7.90 0.00 -21.66
N SER A 192 9.13 0.14 -21.20
CA SER A 192 9.43 0.21 -19.76
C SER A 192 9.92 1.59 -19.27
N ASP A 193 10.07 2.58 -20.15
CA ASP A 193 10.69 3.87 -19.86
C ASP A 193 12.14 3.79 -19.31
N LYS A 194 12.86 2.70 -19.62
CA LYS A 194 14.26 2.51 -19.19
C LYS A 194 15.27 3.03 -20.22
N ASN A 195 14.82 3.23 -21.47
CA ASN A 195 15.59 3.71 -22.61
C ASN A 195 16.98 3.05 -22.74
N LYS A 196 17.02 1.71 -22.82
CA LYS A 196 18.27 0.95 -22.82
C LYS A 196 18.17 -0.35 -23.60
N VAL A 197 19.33 -0.95 -23.83
CA VAL A 197 19.46 -2.36 -24.23
C VAL A 197 19.98 -3.13 -23.02
N ALA A 198 19.21 -4.11 -22.54
CA ALA A 198 19.60 -4.94 -21.41
C ALA A 198 20.82 -5.83 -21.76
N LYS A 199 21.47 -6.40 -20.75
CA LYS A 199 22.69 -7.21 -20.93
C LYS A 199 22.51 -8.44 -21.82
N ASP A 200 21.29 -8.98 -21.85
CA ASP A 200 20.90 -10.11 -22.68
C ASP A 200 20.38 -9.70 -24.07
N GLY A 201 20.37 -8.40 -24.38
CA GLY A 201 20.00 -7.84 -25.68
C GLY A 201 18.54 -7.38 -25.79
N GLN A 202 17.75 -7.48 -24.72
CA GLN A 202 16.37 -7.01 -24.73
C GLN A 202 16.28 -5.50 -24.88
N LEU A 203 15.29 -5.05 -25.64
CA LEU A 203 15.09 -3.65 -26.00
C LEU A 203 14.08 -3.00 -25.06
N HIS A 204 14.43 -1.85 -24.47
CA HIS A 204 13.57 -1.07 -23.60
C HIS A 204 13.39 0.35 -24.15
N THR A 205 12.14 0.75 -24.41
CA THR A 205 11.82 2.09 -24.91
C THR A 205 11.98 3.16 -23.82
N ASN A 206 11.87 4.43 -24.21
CA ASN A 206 11.83 5.62 -23.34
C ASN A 206 10.40 6.06 -22.99
N PHE A 207 9.45 5.13 -23.03
CA PHE A 207 8.06 5.36 -22.66
C PHE A 207 7.44 4.08 -22.09
N LYS A 208 6.26 4.20 -21.46
CA LYS A 208 5.39 3.08 -21.07
C LYS A 208 4.08 3.15 -21.85
N LEU A 209 3.31 2.08 -21.81
CA LEU A 209 2.02 2.06 -22.49
C LEU A 209 0.89 2.55 -21.57
N SER A 210 -0.18 3.05 -22.19
CA SER A 210 -1.41 3.41 -21.52
C SER A 210 -2.45 2.28 -21.64
N ALA A 211 -2.81 1.70 -20.50
CA ALA A 211 -3.92 0.76 -20.40
C ALA A 211 -5.27 1.37 -20.82
N SER A 212 -5.42 2.71 -20.84
CA SER A 212 -6.63 3.38 -21.32
C SER A 212 -6.76 3.49 -22.84
N GLY A 213 -5.73 3.04 -23.56
CA GLY A 213 -5.65 3.06 -25.02
C GLY A 213 -4.77 4.19 -25.56
N GLU A 214 -4.03 3.89 -26.63
CA GLU A 214 -3.16 4.85 -27.32
C GLU A 214 -2.85 4.41 -28.75
N THR A 215 -2.11 5.24 -29.49
CA THR A 215 -1.69 4.90 -30.86
C THR A 215 -0.19 4.66 -30.92
N LEU A 216 0.18 3.46 -31.37
CA LEU A 216 1.55 3.05 -31.63
C LEU A 216 1.83 3.08 -33.12
N THR A 217 2.97 3.66 -33.50
CA THR A 217 3.40 3.77 -34.91
C THR A 217 4.85 3.34 -35.05
N ILE A 218 5.11 2.40 -35.95
CA ILE A 218 6.48 2.07 -36.38
C ILE A 218 6.76 2.72 -37.74
N LYS A 219 7.89 3.41 -37.86
CA LYS A 219 8.34 4.07 -39.11
C LYS A 219 9.71 3.57 -39.55
N MET A 220 9.89 3.50 -40.86
CA MET A 220 11.16 3.21 -41.51
C MET A 220 12.14 4.39 -41.39
N PRO A 221 13.45 4.19 -41.62
CA PRO A 221 14.47 5.25 -41.55
C PRO A 221 14.24 6.42 -42.51
N ASP A 222 13.49 6.21 -43.60
CA ASP A 222 13.10 7.27 -44.55
C ASP A 222 11.88 8.09 -44.08
N GLY A 223 11.32 7.76 -42.91
CA GLY A 223 10.17 8.42 -42.29
C GLY A 223 8.81 7.88 -42.74
N SER A 224 8.76 6.92 -43.67
CA SER A 224 7.51 6.26 -44.07
C SER A 224 6.98 5.36 -42.95
N VAL A 225 5.66 5.24 -42.84
CA VAL A 225 5.00 4.41 -41.82
C VAL A 225 5.07 2.94 -42.26
N ALA A 226 5.67 2.11 -41.41
CA ALA A 226 5.68 0.66 -41.58
C ALA A 226 4.42 0.02 -41.01
N ASP A 227 3.90 0.46 -39.85
CA ASP A 227 2.59 0.04 -39.33
C ASP A 227 2.04 1.02 -38.29
N THR A 228 0.75 0.95 -38.01
CA THR A 228 0.07 1.72 -36.97
C THR A 228 -1.05 0.92 -36.32
N VAL A 229 -1.07 0.87 -35.00
CA VAL A 229 -2.11 0.23 -34.19
C VAL A 229 -2.61 1.21 -33.15
N THR A 230 -3.93 1.35 -33.03
CA THR A 230 -4.57 2.09 -31.94
C THR A 230 -5.22 1.09 -30.99
N THR A 231 -4.74 1.02 -29.75
CA THR A 231 -5.29 0.17 -28.70
C THR A 231 -6.53 0.83 -28.08
N GLY A 232 -7.45 -0.01 -27.60
CA GLY A 232 -8.53 0.41 -26.71
C GLY A 232 -8.12 0.28 -25.23
N GLU A 233 -9.10 0.36 -24.33
CA GLU A 233 -8.90 0.03 -22.93
C GLU A 233 -8.52 -1.45 -22.78
N LEU A 234 -7.42 -1.72 -22.08
CA LEU A 234 -6.91 -3.05 -21.78
C LEU A 234 -6.85 -3.24 -20.27
N LYS A 235 -7.44 -4.34 -19.80
CA LYS A 235 -7.27 -4.81 -18.42
C LYS A 235 -5.89 -5.45 -18.25
N ASN A 236 -5.52 -5.70 -17.00
CA ASN A 236 -4.30 -6.44 -16.68
C ASN A 236 -4.22 -7.77 -17.42
N ASP A 237 -3.02 -8.06 -17.95
CA ASP A 237 -2.65 -9.27 -18.69
C ASP A 237 -3.49 -9.57 -19.93
N TRP A 238 -4.36 -8.64 -20.35
CA TRP A 238 -4.98 -8.66 -21.67
C TRP A 238 -4.06 -7.99 -22.68
N SER A 239 -3.98 -8.57 -23.86
CA SER A 239 -3.24 -7.99 -24.98
C SER A 239 -4.17 -7.60 -26.12
N TYR A 240 -3.81 -6.55 -26.84
CA TYR A 240 -4.45 -6.15 -28.07
C TYR A 240 -3.57 -6.56 -29.24
N GLY A 241 -4.07 -7.39 -30.13
CA GLY A 241 -3.26 -7.92 -31.20
C GLY A 241 -4.06 -8.25 -32.44
N ARG A 242 -3.33 -8.56 -33.51
CA ARG A 242 -3.90 -9.03 -34.76
C ARG A 242 -4.50 -10.42 -34.52
N LYS A 243 -5.68 -10.68 -35.05
CA LYS A 243 -6.41 -11.94 -34.84
C LYS A 243 -5.56 -13.19 -35.19
N TYR A 244 -4.76 -13.05 -36.24
CA TYR A 244 -3.66 -13.94 -36.62
C TYR A 244 -2.46 -13.07 -37.00
N ASP A 245 -1.26 -13.64 -37.05
CA ASP A 245 -0.05 -12.90 -37.45
C ASP A 245 -0.26 -12.08 -38.73
N GLY A 246 -0.05 -10.76 -38.64
CA GLY A 246 -0.21 -9.84 -39.78
C GLY A 246 -1.65 -9.61 -40.27
N SER A 247 -2.68 -10.19 -39.64
CA SER A 247 -4.09 -9.97 -39.98
C SER A 247 -4.50 -8.51 -39.81
N ALA A 248 -5.37 -8.00 -40.70
CA ALA A 248 -5.93 -6.66 -40.61
C ALA A 248 -6.95 -6.51 -39.46
N GLU A 249 -7.55 -7.60 -39.00
CA GLU A 249 -8.50 -7.61 -37.88
C GLU A 249 -7.73 -7.61 -36.55
N LEU A 250 -8.05 -6.66 -35.67
CA LEU A 250 -7.47 -6.54 -34.33
C LEU A 250 -8.50 -6.95 -33.27
N VAL A 251 -8.07 -7.70 -32.27
CA VAL A 251 -8.90 -8.28 -31.20
C VAL A 251 -8.21 -8.14 -29.85
N ILE A 252 -8.97 -8.26 -28.77
CA ILE A 252 -8.42 -8.38 -27.41
C ILE A 252 -8.27 -9.88 -27.09
N PHE A 253 -7.08 -10.26 -26.67
CA PHE A 253 -6.77 -11.59 -26.18
C PHE A 253 -6.84 -11.57 -24.64
N SER A 254 -7.59 -12.51 -24.06
CA SER A 254 -7.55 -12.81 -22.62
C SER A 254 -6.34 -13.65 -22.22
N LYS A 255 -5.65 -14.23 -23.21
CA LYS A 255 -4.40 -14.96 -23.07
C LYS A 255 -3.47 -14.57 -24.20
N ALA A 256 -2.42 -13.85 -23.86
CA ALA A 256 -1.46 -13.32 -24.82
C ALA A 256 -0.59 -14.40 -25.49
N THR A 257 -0.01 -14.06 -26.63
CA THR A 257 0.82 -14.95 -27.47
C THR A 257 2.26 -14.45 -27.67
N PRO A 258 2.97 -13.96 -26.63
CA PRO A 258 4.30 -13.40 -26.82
C PRO A 258 5.29 -14.43 -27.40
N GLN A 259 6.01 -14.00 -28.43
CA GLN A 259 6.98 -14.76 -29.22
C GLN A 259 6.40 -15.96 -29.98
N MET A 260 5.07 -16.05 -30.08
CA MET A 260 4.34 -17.12 -30.75
C MET A 260 3.39 -16.52 -31.79
N PRO A 261 2.95 -17.30 -32.81
CA PRO A 261 1.95 -16.80 -33.73
C PRO A 261 0.64 -16.44 -33.02
N ASN A 262 0.08 -15.28 -33.34
CA ASN A 262 -1.25 -14.92 -32.85
C ASN A 262 -2.28 -15.93 -33.37
N PHE A 263 -3.15 -16.39 -32.48
CA PHE A 263 -4.23 -17.30 -32.82
C PHE A 263 -5.47 -17.01 -31.97
N TYR A 264 -6.43 -16.27 -32.55
CA TYR A 264 -7.68 -15.97 -31.88
C TYR A 264 -8.66 -17.14 -31.97
N SER A 265 -9.06 -17.66 -30.82
CA SER A 265 -10.01 -18.76 -30.67
C SER A 265 -10.85 -18.55 -29.42
N SER A 266 -11.78 -19.46 -29.14
CA SER A 266 -12.51 -19.44 -27.87
C SER A 266 -11.59 -19.52 -26.65
N GLU A 267 -10.39 -20.10 -26.76
CA GLU A 267 -9.42 -20.17 -25.65
C GLU A 267 -8.76 -18.84 -25.33
N THR A 268 -8.65 -17.96 -26.32
CA THR A 268 -7.94 -16.68 -26.23
C THR A 268 -8.89 -15.47 -26.27
N ALA A 269 -10.19 -15.69 -26.45
CA ALA A 269 -11.21 -14.64 -26.42
C ALA A 269 -11.52 -14.18 -24.99
N VAL A 270 -11.82 -12.88 -24.84
CA VAL A 270 -12.35 -12.31 -23.60
C VAL A 270 -13.71 -12.92 -23.28
N VAL A 271 -13.89 -13.36 -22.03
CA VAL A 271 -15.16 -13.88 -21.53
C VAL A 271 -15.76 -12.89 -20.54
N LYS A 272 -17.04 -12.57 -20.71
CA LYS A 272 -17.73 -11.63 -19.81
C LYS A 272 -17.90 -12.20 -18.41
N GLU A 273 -17.72 -11.33 -17.43
CA GLU A 273 -17.90 -11.63 -16.01
C GLU A 273 -19.33 -12.11 -15.69
N PRO A 274 -19.51 -13.04 -14.73
CA PRO A 274 -20.83 -13.46 -14.29
C PRO A 274 -21.55 -12.34 -13.51
N ALA A 275 -22.83 -12.14 -13.80
CA ALA A 275 -23.69 -11.20 -13.09
C ALA A 275 -24.33 -11.85 -11.85
N PHE A 276 -24.31 -11.11 -10.73
CA PHE A 276 -24.92 -11.50 -9.46
C PHE A 276 -26.26 -10.79 -9.27
N SER A 277 -27.30 -11.50 -8.85
CA SER A 277 -28.64 -10.91 -8.65
C SER A 277 -28.77 -10.04 -7.41
N TYR A 278 -27.77 -10.07 -6.53
CA TYR A 278 -27.65 -9.25 -5.33
C TYR A 278 -26.20 -8.75 -5.23
N ALA A 279 -26.01 -7.50 -4.82
CA ALA A 279 -24.68 -6.98 -4.53
C ALA A 279 -24.12 -7.57 -3.22
N GLY A 280 -22.80 -7.60 -3.05
CA GLY A 280 -22.19 -7.78 -1.73
C GLY A 280 -22.70 -6.73 -0.73
N GLY A 281 -22.84 -7.11 0.54
CA GLY A 281 -23.31 -6.19 1.58
C GLY A 281 -24.13 -6.81 2.71
N PHE A 282 -24.91 -5.97 3.38
CA PHE A 282 -25.60 -6.30 4.64
C PHE A 282 -27.08 -6.63 4.40
N TYR A 283 -27.52 -7.75 4.95
CA TYR A 283 -28.88 -8.28 4.78
C TYR A 283 -29.47 -8.72 6.12
N THR A 284 -30.75 -8.40 6.33
CA THR A 284 -31.48 -8.75 7.56
C THR A 284 -32.23 -10.09 7.49
N SER A 285 -32.24 -10.72 6.31
CA SER A 285 -32.87 -12.01 6.05
C SER A 285 -32.11 -12.77 4.97
N ALA A 286 -32.31 -14.08 4.91
CA ALA A 286 -31.72 -14.92 3.86
C ALA A 286 -32.15 -14.45 2.45
N ILE A 287 -31.24 -14.63 1.49
CA ILE A 287 -31.44 -14.33 0.07
C ILE A 287 -31.15 -15.58 -0.77
N ASN A 288 -31.78 -15.66 -1.94
CA ASN A 288 -31.49 -16.69 -2.94
C ASN A 288 -30.70 -16.03 -4.06
N LEU A 289 -29.37 -16.08 -3.95
CA LEU A 289 -28.45 -15.47 -4.90
C LEU A 289 -28.48 -16.23 -6.23
N GLN A 290 -28.70 -15.51 -7.32
CA GLN A 290 -28.63 -16.04 -8.68
C GLN A 290 -27.37 -15.52 -9.37
N LEU A 291 -26.70 -16.42 -10.09
CA LEU A 291 -25.57 -16.09 -10.96
C LEU A 291 -26.03 -16.28 -12.40
N SER A 292 -25.54 -15.45 -13.32
CA SER A 292 -25.90 -15.54 -14.73
C SER A 292 -24.77 -15.03 -15.62
N THR A 293 -24.76 -15.43 -16.89
CA THR A 293 -23.89 -14.86 -17.92
C THR A 293 -24.71 -14.71 -19.20
N ASP A 294 -24.46 -13.65 -19.95
CA ASP A 294 -25.02 -13.42 -21.29
C ASP A 294 -24.09 -13.93 -22.40
N GLU A 295 -22.96 -14.54 -22.04
CA GLU A 295 -22.00 -15.13 -22.97
C GLU A 295 -22.53 -16.46 -23.53
N GLU A 296 -22.59 -16.56 -24.87
CA GLU A 296 -23.14 -17.74 -25.53
C GLU A 296 -22.26 -18.97 -25.24
N ASN A 297 -22.90 -20.08 -24.88
CA ASN A 297 -22.23 -21.35 -24.55
C ASN A 297 -21.26 -21.28 -23.36
N ALA A 298 -21.31 -20.23 -22.53
CA ALA A 298 -20.55 -20.16 -21.29
C ALA A 298 -21.28 -20.78 -20.10
N ARG A 299 -20.51 -21.25 -19.12
CA ARG A 299 -20.98 -21.81 -17.84
C ARG A 299 -20.38 -21.02 -16.70
N VAL A 300 -21.12 -20.85 -15.62
CA VAL A 300 -20.65 -20.15 -14.42
C VAL A 300 -20.21 -21.17 -13.37
N TYR A 301 -19.03 -20.97 -12.80
CA TYR A 301 -18.49 -21.76 -11.70
C TYR A 301 -18.23 -20.86 -10.49
N TYR A 302 -18.38 -21.40 -9.28
CA TYR A 302 -18.21 -20.62 -8.06
C TYR A 302 -17.65 -21.44 -6.89
N THR A 303 -17.06 -20.73 -5.92
CA THR A 303 -16.59 -21.26 -4.64
C THR A 303 -17.21 -20.48 -3.48
N LEU A 304 -17.19 -21.07 -2.28
CA LEU A 304 -17.76 -20.49 -1.05
C LEU A 304 -16.76 -20.42 0.12
N ASP A 305 -15.48 -20.73 -0.15
CA ASP A 305 -14.43 -20.91 0.84
C ASP A 305 -13.22 -19.99 0.64
N GLY A 306 -13.27 -19.11 -0.36
CA GLY A 306 -12.22 -18.14 -0.69
C GLY A 306 -11.27 -18.57 -1.83
N SER A 307 -11.24 -19.87 -2.16
CA SER A 307 -10.45 -20.39 -3.29
C SER A 307 -10.92 -19.83 -4.64
N ASP A 308 -10.03 -19.73 -5.61
CA ASP A 308 -10.41 -19.36 -6.98
C ASP A 308 -11.25 -20.50 -7.62
N PRO A 309 -12.38 -20.19 -8.27
CA PRO A 309 -13.20 -21.20 -8.92
C PRO A 309 -12.50 -21.77 -10.16
N GLU A 310 -12.07 -23.03 -10.05
CA GLU A 310 -11.42 -23.77 -11.12
C GLU A 310 -12.26 -25.01 -11.50
N PRO A 311 -12.82 -25.08 -12.72
CA PRO A 311 -13.65 -26.21 -13.14
C PRO A 311 -12.96 -27.57 -12.92
N GLY A 312 -13.59 -28.43 -12.13
CA GLY A 312 -13.07 -29.77 -11.81
C GLY A 312 -12.20 -29.84 -10.55
N SER A 313 -11.79 -28.71 -9.99
CA SER A 313 -11.10 -28.66 -8.69
C SER A 313 -12.07 -28.90 -7.52
N GLU A 314 -11.54 -29.44 -6.42
CA GLU A 314 -12.30 -29.58 -5.18
C GLU A 314 -12.77 -28.20 -4.68
N GLY A 315 -14.00 -28.13 -4.16
CA GLY A 315 -14.59 -26.85 -3.68
C GLY A 315 -15.20 -25.96 -4.76
N THR A 316 -14.98 -26.25 -6.05
CA THR A 316 -15.60 -25.52 -7.17
C THR A 316 -16.90 -26.17 -7.62
N PHE A 317 -17.95 -25.36 -7.76
CA PHE A 317 -19.29 -25.82 -8.15
C PHE A 317 -19.75 -25.14 -9.45
N GLU A 318 -20.28 -25.93 -10.39
CA GLU A 318 -21.03 -25.37 -11.52
C GLU A 318 -22.37 -24.80 -11.03
N TYR A 319 -22.68 -23.56 -11.44
CA TYR A 319 -23.92 -22.90 -11.08
C TYR A 319 -25.10 -23.50 -11.88
N ILE A 320 -25.89 -24.33 -11.20
CA ILE A 320 -27.10 -24.97 -11.77
C ILE A 320 -28.40 -24.56 -11.07
N LYS A 321 -28.31 -23.88 -9.93
CA LYS A 321 -29.45 -23.43 -9.12
C LYS A 321 -29.06 -22.28 -8.18
N PRO A 322 -30.02 -21.48 -7.70
CA PRO A 322 -29.74 -20.39 -6.76
C PRO A 322 -29.00 -20.83 -5.50
N ILE A 323 -28.06 -20.01 -5.04
CA ILE A 323 -27.27 -20.19 -3.83
C ILE A 323 -28.06 -19.59 -2.66
N ALA A 324 -28.39 -20.41 -1.66
CA ALA A 324 -29.09 -19.95 -0.46
C ALA A 324 -28.09 -19.30 0.51
N VAL A 325 -28.05 -17.97 0.53
CA VAL A 325 -27.20 -17.17 1.41
C VAL A 325 -28.02 -16.78 2.64
N LYS A 326 -27.60 -17.25 3.82
CA LYS A 326 -28.34 -17.12 5.08
C LYS A 326 -27.38 -16.86 6.24
N SER A 327 -27.93 -16.54 7.42
CA SER A 327 -27.12 -16.47 8.64
C SER A 327 -26.41 -17.80 8.88
N ARG A 328 -25.11 -17.71 9.15
CA ARG A 328 -24.22 -18.85 9.42
C ARG A 328 -24.12 -19.16 10.92
N ALA A 329 -25.05 -18.64 11.73
CA ALA A 329 -25.11 -18.94 13.15
C ALA A 329 -25.30 -20.45 13.41
N GLY A 330 -24.52 -20.99 14.33
CA GLY A 330 -24.42 -22.42 14.65
C GLY A 330 -23.32 -23.16 13.86
N GLU A 331 -22.66 -22.52 12.90
CA GLU A 331 -21.54 -23.13 12.18
C GLU A 331 -20.23 -23.04 12.99
N PRO A 332 -19.43 -24.13 13.03
CA PRO A 332 -18.20 -24.15 13.80
C PRO A 332 -17.19 -23.13 13.28
N ASN A 333 -16.35 -22.62 14.19
CA ASN A 333 -15.21 -21.80 13.81
C ASN A 333 -14.17 -22.66 13.08
N VAL A 334 -13.60 -22.13 11.99
CA VAL A 334 -12.64 -22.85 11.15
C VAL A 334 -11.28 -22.16 11.15
N LEU A 335 -11.22 -20.92 10.64
CA LEU A 335 -9.94 -20.22 10.46
C LEU A 335 -9.34 -19.78 11.79
N SER A 336 -10.18 -19.29 12.70
CA SER A 336 -9.75 -18.91 14.04
C SER A 336 -9.26 -20.07 14.90
N MET A 337 -9.56 -21.31 14.49
CA MET A 337 -9.08 -22.54 15.14
C MET A 337 -7.68 -22.96 14.70
N ILE A 338 -7.09 -22.29 13.70
CA ILE A 338 -5.70 -22.52 13.26
C ILE A 338 -4.75 -21.95 14.31
N SER A 339 -4.04 -22.84 15.01
CA SER A 339 -3.19 -22.47 16.15
C SER A 339 -1.75 -22.15 15.78
N ASN A 340 -1.28 -22.55 14.60
CA ASN A 340 0.11 -22.34 14.13
C ASN A 340 0.40 -20.89 13.69
N VAL A 341 -0.19 -19.90 14.37
CA VAL A 341 -0.16 -18.49 13.96
C VAL A 341 0.65 -17.60 14.91
N SER A 342 1.14 -18.16 16.01
CA SER A 342 1.99 -17.46 16.97
C SER A 342 2.87 -18.45 17.72
N ASN A 343 4.14 -18.10 17.88
CA ASN A 343 5.12 -18.76 18.72
C ASN A 343 5.53 -17.88 19.92
N ASP A 344 4.83 -16.76 20.14
CA ASP A 344 5.15 -15.85 21.23
C ASP A 344 4.78 -16.46 22.58
N GLU A 345 5.70 -16.42 23.53
CA GLU A 345 5.47 -17.03 24.84
C GLU A 345 4.48 -16.24 25.70
N TRP A 346 4.36 -14.93 25.47
CA TRP A 346 3.58 -14.00 26.28
C TRP A 346 2.16 -13.81 25.77
N THR A 347 1.96 -13.95 24.46
CA THR A 347 0.71 -13.72 23.73
C THR A 347 0.34 -14.94 22.88
N LYS A 348 0.45 -16.14 23.46
CA LYS A 348 0.09 -17.40 22.78
C LYS A 348 -1.31 -17.33 22.19
N TRP A 349 -1.48 -17.95 21.03
CA TRP A 349 -2.79 -18.16 20.45
C TRP A 349 -3.72 -18.88 21.44
N GLN A 350 -4.98 -18.45 21.49
CA GLN A 350 -6.03 -19.07 22.26
C GLN A 350 -7.27 -19.24 21.38
N ALA A 351 -7.94 -20.38 21.51
CA ALA A 351 -9.22 -20.60 20.86
C ALA A 351 -10.24 -19.53 21.32
N PRO A 352 -11.13 -19.06 20.41
CA PRO A 352 -12.22 -18.16 20.76
C PRO A 352 -13.07 -18.72 21.91
N LYS A 353 -13.62 -17.84 22.76
CA LYS A 353 -14.51 -18.27 23.86
C LYS A 353 -15.86 -18.80 23.36
N SER A 354 -16.28 -18.38 22.19
CA SER A 354 -17.60 -18.62 21.61
C SER A 354 -17.51 -18.77 20.09
N GLU A 355 -18.63 -19.15 19.49
CA GLU A 355 -18.81 -19.06 18.04
C GLU A 355 -18.62 -17.61 17.57
N LEU A 356 -17.87 -17.46 16.48
CA LEU A 356 -17.67 -16.17 15.83
C LEU A 356 -18.71 -15.96 14.74
N PHE A 357 -19.11 -14.70 14.56
CA PHE A 357 -19.97 -14.31 13.45
C PHE A 357 -19.28 -14.54 12.11
N LYS A 358 -20.06 -14.93 11.10
CA LYS A 358 -19.58 -15.29 9.78
C LYS A 358 -20.47 -14.71 8.69
N CYS A 359 -19.85 -14.29 7.59
CA CYS A 359 -20.54 -13.97 6.35
C CYS A 359 -20.30 -15.09 5.31
N THR A 360 -21.04 -15.04 4.20
CA THR A 360 -20.81 -15.93 3.06
C THR A 360 -20.01 -15.17 2.02
N THR A 361 -18.84 -15.70 1.65
CA THR A 361 -18.07 -15.21 0.50
C THR A 361 -18.46 -16.03 -0.72
N VAL A 362 -18.55 -15.39 -1.89
CA VAL A 362 -18.81 -16.07 -3.16
C VAL A 362 -17.83 -15.52 -4.19
N LYS A 363 -17.02 -16.39 -4.77
CA LYS A 363 -16.18 -16.07 -5.93
C LYS A 363 -16.76 -16.80 -7.12
N ALA A 364 -16.94 -16.12 -8.26
CA ALA A 364 -17.50 -16.73 -9.46
C ALA A 364 -16.76 -16.33 -10.72
N VAL A 365 -16.68 -17.27 -11.66
CA VAL A 365 -16.06 -17.11 -12.98
C VAL A 365 -17.00 -17.66 -14.05
N ALA A 366 -17.05 -17.02 -15.20
CA ALA A 366 -17.67 -17.57 -16.40
C ALA A 366 -16.61 -18.25 -17.27
N VAL A 367 -16.91 -19.42 -17.81
CA VAL A 367 -16.01 -20.23 -18.62
C VAL A 367 -16.71 -20.59 -19.92
N ASN A 368 -16.14 -20.22 -21.05
CA ASN A 368 -16.71 -20.51 -22.36
C ASN A 368 -16.42 -21.97 -22.80
N ALA A 369 -16.97 -22.39 -23.95
CA ALA A 369 -16.80 -23.76 -24.45
C ALA A 369 -15.34 -24.13 -24.78
N GLY A 370 -14.48 -23.14 -25.06
CA GLY A 370 -13.06 -23.33 -25.28
C GLY A 370 -12.24 -23.41 -23.99
N GLY A 371 -12.81 -23.11 -22.83
CA GLY A 371 -12.07 -23.03 -21.56
C GLY A 371 -11.48 -21.65 -21.26
N GLY A 372 -11.72 -20.64 -22.10
CA GLY A 372 -11.44 -19.24 -21.77
C GLY A 372 -12.27 -18.81 -20.55
N LYS A 373 -11.69 -17.97 -19.68
CA LYS A 373 -12.27 -17.57 -18.40
C LYS A 373 -12.47 -16.06 -18.33
N SER A 374 -13.51 -15.63 -17.63
CA SER A 374 -13.67 -14.23 -17.23
C SER A 374 -12.74 -13.90 -16.06
N GLU A 375 -12.65 -12.63 -15.71
CA GLU A 375 -12.20 -12.24 -14.37
C GLU A 375 -13.09 -12.87 -13.29
N ILE A 376 -12.52 -13.07 -12.10
CA ILE A 376 -13.23 -13.62 -10.95
C ILE A 376 -13.94 -12.48 -10.23
N VAL A 377 -15.27 -12.56 -10.16
CA VAL A 377 -16.09 -11.63 -9.38
C VAL A 377 -16.24 -12.18 -7.96
N THR A 378 -15.87 -11.39 -6.97
CA THR A 378 -15.91 -11.74 -5.54
C THR A 378 -16.91 -10.85 -4.81
N ASN A 379 -17.78 -11.43 -3.98
CA ASN A 379 -18.73 -10.69 -3.15
C ASN A 379 -18.87 -11.32 -1.75
N SER A 380 -19.01 -10.48 -0.73
CA SER A 380 -19.26 -10.88 0.66
C SER A 380 -20.67 -10.52 1.12
N TYR A 381 -21.39 -11.49 1.67
CA TYR A 381 -22.79 -11.35 2.09
C TYR A 381 -22.95 -11.56 3.59
N PHE A 382 -23.27 -10.50 4.31
CA PHE A 382 -23.46 -10.52 5.75
C PHE A 382 -24.96 -10.65 6.07
N VAL A 383 -25.37 -11.78 6.64
CA VAL A 383 -26.78 -12.06 6.94
C VAL A 383 -27.01 -12.23 8.43
N ASP A 384 -27.70 -11.27 9.04
CA ASP A 384 -28.14 -11.33 10.43
C ASP A 384 -29.36 -10.43 10.63
N LYS A 385 -30.31 -10.83 11.48
CA LYS A 385 -31.53 -10.03 11.74
C LYS A 385 -31.22 -8.59 12.18
N ASP A 386 -30.09 -8.38 12.85
CA ASP A 386 -29.65 -7.10 13.38
C ASP A 386 -28.48 -6.50 12.57
N MET A 387 -28.16 -7.04 11.37
CA MET A 387 -26.92 -6.74 10.63
C MET A 387 -26.69 -5.24 10.41
N LEU A 388 -27.73 -4.49 10.03
CA LEU A 388 -27.66 -3.03 9.80
C LEU A 388 -27.31 -2.22 11.06
N THR A 389 -27.38 -2.83 12.24
CA THR A 389 -27.06 -2.20 13.53
C THR A 389 -25.97 -2.95 14.30
N ARG A 390 -25.52 -4.09 13.79
CA ARG A 390 -24.57 -4.99 14.45
C ARG A 390 -23.21 -4.32 14.63
N TYR A 391 -22.70 -3.68 13.58
CA TYR A 391 -21.42 -2.98 13.62
C TYR A 391 -21.64 -1.48 13.42
N LYS A 392 -21.22 -0.68 14.41
CA LYS A 392 -21.14 0.78 14.29
C LYS A 392 -19.83 1.26 13.67
N LEU A 393 -18.98 0.31 13.28
CA LEU A 393 -17.72 0.48 12.59
C LEU A 393 -17.89 0.08 11.12
N PRO A 394 -17.11 0.67 10.19
CA PRO A 394 -16.98 0.11 8.86
C PRO A 394 -16.46 -1.33 8.92
N VAL A 395 -16.82 -2.13 7.93
CA VAL A 395 -16.47 -3.54 7.82
C VAL A 395 -15.56 -3.74 6.61
N ILE A 396 -14.50 -4.51 6.79
CA ILE A 396 -13.60 -4.92 5.72
C ILE A 396 -13.70 -6.43 5.58
N SER A 397 -14.03 -6.91 4.38
CA SER A 397 -13.92 -8.32 4.03
C SER A 397 -12.66 -8.53 3.22
N ILE A 398 -11.83 -9.48 3.61
CA ILE A 398 -10.64 -9.91 2.85
C ILE A 398 -10.89 -11.35 2.44
N VAL A 399 -10.85 -11.61 1.14
CA VAL A 399 -11.12 -12.93 0.55
C VAL A 399 -9.93 -13.36 -0.29
N THR A 400 -9.45 -14.57 -0.08
CA THR A 400 -8.31 -15.15 -0.79
C THR A 400 -8.37 -16.67 -0.73
N ASP A 401 -7.54 -17.35 -1.52
CA ASP A 401 -7.20 -18.74 -1.23
C ASP A 401 -6.68 -18.85 0.20
N ARG A 402 -7.18 -19.83 0.96
CA ARG A 402 -6.81 -20.11 2.34
C ARG A 402 -5.30 -20.30 2.49
N ASP A 403 -4.66 -20.92 1.50
CA ASP A 403 -3.24 -21.27 1.55
C ASP A 403 -2.35 -20.03 1.56
N ASN A 404 -2.80 -18.92 0.97
CA ASN A 404 -2.10 -17.63 1.04
C ASN A 404 -1.89 -17.16 2.49
N PHE A 405 -2.79 -17.50 3.41
CA PHE A 405 -2.62 -17.20 4.83
C PHE A 405 -2.03 -18.37 5.63
N PHE A 406 -2.47 -19.59 5.38
CA PHE A 406 -2.33 -20.69 6.35
C PHE A 406 -1.57 -21.91 5.87
N ASP A 407 -1.06 -21.93 4.64
CA ASP A 407 -0.15 -23.00 4.20
C ASP A 407 1.21 -22.90 4.93
N ASP A 408 1.84 -24.03 5.18
CA ASP A 408 3.11 -24.09 5.91
C ASP A 408 4.30 -23.54 5.10
N THR A 409 4.19 -23.49 3.76
CA THR A 409 5.25 -23.02 2.85
C THR A 409 5.01 -21.58 2.40
N ILE A 410 3.80 -21.27 1.93
CA ILE A 410 3.48 -19.96 1.36
C ILE A 410 2.60 -19.09 2.27
N GLY A 411 1.99 -19.67 3.31
CA GLY A 411 1.02 -18.96 4.16
C GLY A 411 1.67 -17.87 4.99
N ILE A 412 1.29 -16.61 4.75
CA ILE A 412 1.94 -15.46 5.40
C ILE A 412 1.60 -15.31 6.89
N TYR A 413 0.63 -16.06 7.40
CA TYR A 413 0.11 -15.91 8.76
C TYR A 413 0.76 -16.89 9.75
N VAL A 414 1.40 -17.95 9.28
CA VAL A 414 1.89 -19.06 10.11
C VAL A 414 3.31 -18.87 10.63
N ASN A 415 3.63 -19.60 11.69
CA ASN A 415 4.98 -19.63 12.27
C ASN A 415 6.02 -20.05 11.22
N GLY A 416 7.14 -19.32 11.18
CA GLY A 416 8.19 -19.50 10.17
C GLY A 416 8.05 -18.54 8.98
N ASN A 417 6.83 -18.08 8.69
CA ASN A 417 6.54 -17.33 7.47
C ASN A 417 6.26 -15.84 7.71
N PHE A 418 5.55 -15.47 8.77
CA PHE A 418 5.11 -14.08 9.00
C PHE A 418 6.25 -13.05 9.15
N GLU A 419 7.49 -13.49 9.42
CA GLU A 419 8.65 -12.60 9.56
C GLU A 419 9.27 -12.22 8.21
N ASN A 420 8.99 -13.00 7.16
CA ASN A 420 9.52 -12.77 5.83
C ASN A 420 9.00 -11.46 5.22
N LYS A 421 9.70 -10.99 4.19
CA LYS A 421 9.59 -9.63 3.63
C LYS A 421 9.73 -9.66 2.11
N GLY A 422 9.39 -8.55 1.46
CA GLY A 422 9.53 -8.38 0.01
C GLY A 422 8.31 -8.86 -0.78
N ARG A 423 8.36 -8.68 -2.10
CA ARG A 423 7.30 -9.02 -3.07
C ARG A 423 6.91 -10.50 -2.99
N GLU A 424 7.88 -11.37 -2.78
CA GLU A 424 7.69 -12.83 -2.61
C GLU A 424 6.76 -13.23 -1.45
N TRP A 425 6.54 -12.32 -0.50
CA TRP A 425 5.68 -12.53 0.67
C TRP A 425 4.43 -11.64 0.65
N GLU A 426 4.11 -11.09 -0.52
CA GLU A 426 2.82 -10.51 -0.85
C GLU A 426 1.88 -11.58 -1.37
N ARG A 427 0.61 -11.51 -0.96
CA ARG A 427 -0.43 -12.42 -1.46
C ARG A 427 -1.54 -11.63 -2.13
N PRO A 428 -2.05 -12.11 -3.28
CA PRO A 428 -3.23 -11.54 -3.90
C PRO A 428 -4.42 -11.77 -2.96
N VAL A 429 -5.21 -10.72 -2.75
CA VAL A 429 -6.47 -10.81 -2.02
C VAL A 429 -7.50 -9.93 -2.70
N HIS A 430 -8.78 -10.28 -2.58
CA HIS A 430 -9.89 -9.38 -2.86
C HIS A 430 -10.33 -8.69 -1.57
N ILE A 431 -10.49 -7.37 -1.60
CA ILE A 431 -10.96 -6.58 -0.47
C ILE A 431 -12.28 -5.88 -0.81
N GLU A 432 -13.24 -5.93 0.11
CA GLU A 432 -14.44 -5.10 0.08
C GLU A 432 -14.47 -4.24 1.35
N PHE A 433 -14.63 -2.93 1.18
CA PHE A 433 -14.82 -1.98 2.29
C PHE A 433 -16.28 -1.52 2.33
N PHE A 434 -16.96 -1.80 3.42
CA PHE A 434 -18.32 -1.36 3.69
C PHE A 434 -18.33 -0.27 4.76
N GLU A 435 -19.06 0.80 4.49
CA GLU A 435 -19.41 1.79 5.48
C GLU A 435 -20.32 1.20 6.57
N LYS A 436 -20.42 1.89 7.71
CA LYS A 436 -21.19 1.38 8.87
C LYS A 436 -22.69 1.14 8.59
N ASP A 437 -23.23 1.73 7.54
CA ASP A 437 -24.61 1.53 7.10
C ASP A 437 -24.78 0.40 6.07
N GLY A 438 -23.67 -0.27 5.70
CA GLY A 438 -23.63 -1.34 4.70
C GLY A 438 -23.37 -0.87 3.27
N THR A 439 -23.18 0.43 3.03
CA THR A 439 -22.80 0.93 1.71
C THR A 439 -21.42 0.43 1.33
N LEU A 440 -21.30 -0.23 0.18
CA LEU A 440 -20.00 -0.60 -0.39
C LEU A 440 -19.26 0.65 -0.86
N ALA A 441 -18.09 0.93 -0.29
CA ALA A 441 -17.23 2.03 -0.70
C ALA A 441 -16.38 1.65 -1.92
N PHE A 442 -15.68 0.53 -1.82
CA PHE A 442 -14.89 -0.04 -2.91
C PHE A 442 -14.79 -1.56 -2.75
N SER A 443 -14.58 -2.23 -3.88
CA SER A 443 -14.31 -3.65 -4.05
C SER A 443 -13.14 -3.72 -5.02
N GLN A 444 -12.03 -4.33 -4.59
CA GLN A 444 -10.76 -4.23 -5.32
C GLN A 444 -9.88 -5.46 -5.06
N ASN A 445 -9.14 -5.91 -6.06
CA ASN A 445 -8.04 -6.85 -5.90
C ASN A 445 -6.76 -6.10 -5.51
N ILE A 446 -6.04 -6.60 -4.51
CA ILE A 446 -4.87 -5.92 -3.96
C ILE A 446 -3.78 -6.88 -3.52
N GLY A 447 -2.58 -6.34 -3.34
CA GLY A 447 -1.49 -7.01 -2.65
C GLY A 447 -1.61 -6.87 -1.14
N LEU A 448 -1.39 -7.94 -0.39
CA LEU A 448 -1.40 -7.92 1.07
C LEU A 448 -0.13 -8.55 1.67
N ARG A 449 0.45 -7.87 2.67
CA ARG A 449 1.59 -8.38 3.47
C ARG A 449 1.35 -8.25 4.97
N ILE A 450 2.07 -9.05 5.76
CA ILE A 450 2.13 -8.84 7.22
C ILE A 450 2.95 -7.59 7.57
N ASN A 451 2.37 -6.71 8.38
CA ASN A 451 3.01 -5.51 8.92
C ASN A 451 3.53 -5.71 10.35
N GLY A 452 4.60 -4.99 10.69
CA GLY A 452 5.11 -4.84 12.06
C GLY A 452 6.53 -5.37 12.24
N CYS A 453 7.02 -5.26 13.48
CA CYS A 453 8.25 -5.89 13.93
C CYS A 453 7.89 -6.96 14.97
N TYR A 454 7.99 -6.64 16.28
CA TYR A 454 7.60 -7.57 17.34
C TYR A 454 6.13 -8.00 17.27
N SER A 455 5.22 -7.09 16.91
CA SER A 455 3.77 -7.36 16.82
C SER A 455 3.41 -8.44 15.78
N LYS A 456 4.32 -8.77 14.85
CA LYS A 456 4.15 -9.92 13.96
C LYS A 456 4.05 -11.24 14.73
N LYS A 457 4.48 -11.32 15.98
CA LYS A 457 4.38 -12.54 16.80
C LYS A 457 3.04 -12.66 17.51
N ILE A 458 2.26 -11.58 17.60
CA ILE A 458 0.92 -11.58 18.19
C ILE A 458 -0.04 -12.36 17.27
N PRO A 459 -0.96 -13.19 17.79
CA PRO A 459 -1.89 -13.97 16.98
C PRO A 459 -2.75 -13.12 16.03
N GLN A 460 -3.19 -11.92 16.46
CA GLN A 460 -3.78 -10.93 15.57
C GLN A 460 -2.66 -10.15 14.89
N LYS A 461 -2.40 -10.41 13.60
CA LYS A 461 -1.32 -9.79 12.83
C LYS A 461 -1.83 -8.49 12.21
N SER A 462 -0.97 -7.48 12.07
CA SER A 462 -1.30 -6.31 11.25
C SER A 462 -1.10 -6.61 9.76
N PHE A 463 -1.85 -5.93 8.89
CA PHE A 463 -1.72 -6.04 7.43
C PHE A 463 -1.26 -4.72 6.79
N ARG A 464 -0.47 -4.83 5.72
CA ARG A 464 -0.26 -3.76 4.73
C ARG A 464 -1.09 -4.11 3.51
N LEU A 465 -1.84 -3.13 3.02
CA LEU A 465 -2.68 -3.22 1.82
C LEU A 465 -2.03 -2.35 0.75
N TYR A 466 -1.82 -2.92 -0.44
CA TYR A 466 -1.22 -2.23 -1.58
C TYR A 466 -2.20 -2.23 -2.75
N ALA A 467 -2.75 -1.07 -3.07
CA ALA A 467 -3.38 -0.87 -4.36
C ALA A 467 -2.27 -0.80 -5.40
N ASN A 468 -2.34 -1.66 -6.40
CA ASN A 468 -1.30 -1.83 -7.40
C ASN A 468 -1.93 -2.35 -8.69
N HIS A 469 -1.50 -1.79 -9.81
CA HIS A 469 -1.89 -2.28 -11.13
C HIS A 469 -1.64 -3.77 -11.30
N ASN A 470 -0.70 -4.38 -10.55
CA ASN A 470 -0.48 -5.81 -10.63
C ASN A 470 -1.62 -6.70 -10.12
N TYR A 471 -2.67 -6.14 -9.51
CA TYR A 471 -3.81 -6.91 -9.02
C TYR A 471 -5.15 -6.41 -9.55
N ASP A 472 -5.24 -5.13 -9.93
CA ASP A 472 -6.49 -4.50 -10.38
C ASP A 472 -6.17 -3.38 -11.38
N ASP A 473 -7.18 -2.80 -12.02
CA ASP A 473 -7.01 -1.77 -13.04
C ASP A 473 -6.56 -0.41 -12.45
N THR A 474 -6.44 -0.29 -11.12
CA THR A 474 -6.04 0.94 -10.42
C THR A 474 -4.95 0.71 -9.36
N ASP A 475 -3.99 1.64 -9.29
CA ASP A 475 -2.96 1.72 -8.26
C ASP A 475 -3.41 2.45 -6.97
N LYS A 476 -4.70 2.81 -6.85
CA LYS A 476 -5.23 3.58 -5.72
C LYS A 476 -6.54 3.02 -5.17
N PHE A 477 -6.66 3.09 -3.85
CA PHE A 477 -7.94 3.15 -3.15
C PHE A 477 -8.57 4.53 -3.38
N GLU A 478 -9.44 4.67 -4.36
CA GLU A 478 -10.15 5.91 -4.67
C GLU A 478 -11.35 6.13 -3.72
N TYR A 479 -11.05 6.42 -2.46
CA TYR A 479 -12.08 6.67 -1.45
C TYR A 479 -11.59 7.56 -0.31
N GLU A 480 -12.47 8.39 0.22
CA GLU A 480 -12.22 9.18 1.44
C GLU A 480 -12.27 8.29 2.68
N ILE A 481 -11.24 7.46 2.85
CA ILE A 481 -11.14 6.51 3.97
C ILE A 481 -11.08 7.25 5.30
N PHE A 482 -10.40 8.40 5.34
CA PHE A 482 -10.30 9.28 6.49
C PHE A 482 -11.03 10.60 6.21
N PRO A 483 -12.27 10.76 6.70
CA PRO A 483 -13.01 12.00 6.53
C PRO A 483 -12.23 13.22 7.01
N ASP A 484 -12.27 14.30 6.24
CA ASP A 484 -11.63 15.60 6.52
C ASP A 484 -10.08 15.59 6.56
N LEU A 485 -9.44 14.50 6.12
CA LEU A 485 -7.98 14.44 6.07
C LEU A 485 -7.43 15.45 5.06
N LYS A 486 -6.37 16.16 5.47
CA LYS A 486 -5.73 17.22 4.69
C LYS A 486 -4.25 16.95 4.49
N LYS A 487 -3.79 17.24 3.28
CA LYS A 487 -2.37 17.22 2.87
C LYS A 487 -1.58 18.20 3.72
N LYS A 488 -0.43 17.78 4.23
CA LYS A 488 0.37 18.59 5.18
C LYS A 488 1.06 19.78 4.49
N GLY A 489 1.42 19.65 3.21
CA GLY A 489 2.12 20.71 2.47
C GLY A 489 1.24 21.87 2.00
N ASN A 490 -0.08 21.67 1.83
CA ASN A 490 -0.96 22.71 1.28
C ASN A 490 -2.39 22.77 1.85
N GLY A 491 -2.76 21.87 2.77
CA GLY A 491 -4.08 21.86 3.42
C GLY A 491 -5.25 21.43 2.53
N LYS A 492 -5.02 21.01 1.29
CA LYS A 492 -6.07 20.43 0.43
C LYS A 492 -6.51 19.06 0.95
N LYS A 493 -7.73 18.65 0.60
CA LYS A 493 -8.27 17.33 0.92
C LYS A 493 -7.37 16.22 0.36
N LEU A 494 -7.22 15.12 1.11
CA LEU A 494 -6.62 13.86 0.66
C LEU A 494 -7.70 12.77 0.69
N ASP A 495 -7.98 12.18 -0.47
CA ASP A 495 -9.14 11.31 -0.73
C ASP A 495 -8.80 10.06 -1.56
N SER A 496 -7.51 9.74 -1.69
CA SER A 496 -7.04 8.53 -2.36
C SER A 496 -5.74 8.05 -1.73
N PHE A 497 -5.52 6.73 -1.68
CA PHE A 497 -4.34 6.12 -1.05
C PHE A 497 -3.80 4.99 -1.90
N THR A 498 -2.48 4.81 -1.96
CA THR A 498 -1.83 3.66 -2.60
C THR A 498 -1.54 2.55 -1.58
N THR A 499 -1.19 2.94 -0.35
CA THR A 499 -0.90 2.02 0.75
C THR A 499 -1.72 2.36 1.99
N LEU A 500 -2.26 1.33 2.63
CA LEU A 500 -2.95 1.43 3.91
C LEU A 500 -2.47 0.36 4.88
N LEU A 501 -2.62 0.61 6.17
CA LEU A 501 -2.38 -0.38 7.22
C LEU A 501 -3.68 -0.77 7.89
N LEU A 502 -3.92 -2.07 8.03
CA LEU A 502 -4.83 -2.58 9.05
C LEU A 502 -3.98 -2.94 10.26
N ARG A 503 -3.79 -1.98 11.17
CA ARG A 503 -2.97 -2.17 12.38
C ARG A 503 -3.80 -2.78 13.51
N ASN A 504 -3.34 -3.87 14.07
CA ASN A 504 -3.94 -4.56 15.23
C ASN A 504 -3.81 -3.77 16.55
N ALA A 505 -3.57 -2.45 16.52
CA ALA A 505 -3.15 -1.60 17.65
C ALA A 505 -1.74 -1.85 18.25
N GLY A 506 -0.88 -2.65 17.60
CA GLY A 506 0.50 -2.86 18.09
C GLY A 506 0.52 -3.69 19.37
N ASN A 507 1.21 -3.20 20.40
CA ASN A 507 1.22 -3.78 21.75
C ASN A 507 -0.03 -3.37 22.55
N ASP A 508 -0.76 -2.32 22.16
CA ASP A 508 -1.97 -1.89 22.87
C ASP A 508 -3.19 -2.80 22.62
N CYS A 509 -3.02 -3.94 21.93
CA CYS A 509 -4.02 -5.01 21.85
C CYS A 509 -3.80 -6.16 22.84
N THR A 510 -2.82 -6.03 23.74
CA THR A 510 -2.46 -7.06 24.72
C THR A 510 -2.36 -6.45 26.13
N TRP A 511 -2.37 -7.30 27.17
CA TRP A 511 -2.21 -6.90 28.58
C TRP A 511 -3.17 -5.77 29.02
N THR A 512 -2.66 -4.57 29.33
CA THR A 512 -3.45 -3.38 29.72
C THR A 512 -3.95 -2.56 28.51
N GLY A 513 -4.17 -3.26 27.40
CA GLY A 513 -4.49 -2.69 26.11
C GLY A 513 -5.83 -1.96 26.06
N THR A 514 -5.87 -0.85 25.32
CA THR A 514 -7.08 -0.09 25.00
C THR A 514 -7.48 -0.13 23.53
N MET A 515 -6.59 -0.61 22.65
CA MET A 515 -6.68 -0.59 21.18
C MET A 515 -6.49 0.78 20.50
N PHE A 516 -6.25 1.86 21.25
CA PHE A 516 -6.25 3.23 20.70
C PHE A 516 -5.16 4.18 21.23
N ARG A 517 -4.21 3.75 22.08
CA ARG A 517 -3.17 4.65 22.65
C ARG A 517 -2.39 5.43 21.60
N ASP A 518 -1.95 4.76 20.55
CA ASP A 518 -1.21 5.40 19.47
C ASP A 518 -2.09 6.46 18.76
N ALA A 519 -3.34 6.10 18.45
CA ALA A 519 -4.30 7.01 17.83
C ALA A 519 -4.64 8.23 18.71
N LEU A 520 -4.64 8.04 20.04
CA LEU A 520 -4.82 9.12 21.00
C LEU A 520 -3.68 10.14 20.88
N THR A 521 -2.42 9.72 21.00
CA THR A 521 -1.28 10.66 20.92
C THR A 521 -1.26 11.38 19.58
N GLN A 522 -1.39 10.64 18.48
CA GLN A 522 -1.43 11.17 17.11
C GLN A 522 -2.54 12.21 16.95
N GLY A 523 -3.76 11.87 17.38
CA GLY A 523 -4.91 12.76 17.27
C GLY A 523 -4.85 14.00 18.17
N LEU A 524 -4.09 13.95 19.28
CA LEU A 524 -3.91 15.13 20.12
C LEU A 524 -3.06 16.20 19.43
N VAL A 525 -2.09 15.81 18.60
CA VAL A 525 -1.10 16.71 17.99
C VAL A 525 -1.23 16.87 16.46
N SER A 526 -2.20 16.20 15.82
CA SER A 526 -2.36 16.20 14.35
C SER A 526 -2.55 17.57 13.70
N HIS A 527 -2.99 18.56 14.47
CA HIS A 527 -3.18 19.96 14.06
C HIS A 527 -1.90 20.82 14.13
N LEU A 528 -0.82 20.28 14.69
CA LEU A 528 0.48 20.93 14.80
C LEU A 528 1.36 20.59 13.58
N LYS A 529 2.51 21.25 13.45
CA LYS A 529 3.50 20.99 12.37
C LYS A 529 4.33 19.73 12.63
N ILE A 530 3.63 18.61 12.74
CA ILE A 530 4.20 17.28 12.90
C ILE A 530 3.46 16.29 12.01
N ASP A 531 4.23 15.36 11.45
CA ASP A 531 3.71 14.26 10.67
C ASP A 531 3.06 13.23 11.60
N THR A 532 1.84 12.85 11.24
CA THR A 532 0.99 11.95 12.03
C THR A 532 0.27 11.00 11.09
N MET A 533 0.08 9.75 11.49
CA MET A 533 -0.72 8.79 10.72
C MET A 533 -2.20 8.95 11.07
N ALA A 534 -3.05 9.20 10.07
CA ALA A 534 -4.50 9.20 10.23
C ALA A 534 -5.01 7.86 10.78
N TYR A 535 -6.22 7.89 11.34
CA TYR A 535 -6.80 6.78 12.10
C TYR A 535 -8.29 6.65 11.84
N ARG A 536 -8.72 5.40 11.62
CA ARG A 536 -10.14 5.00 11.61
C ARG A 536 -10.22 3.54 12.04
N SER A 537 -11.14 3.17 12.92
CA SER A 537 -11.35 1.77 13.29
C SER A 537 -12.27 1.06 12.30
N SER A 538 -12.06 -0.24 12.13
CA SER A 538 -12.91 -1.15 11.35
C SER A 538 -13.02 -2.51 12.03
N VAL A 539 -14.02 -3.28 11.61
CA VAL A 539 -14.08 -4.72 11.84
C VAL A 539 -13.59 -5.42 10.58
N VAL A 540 -12.73 -6.43 10.73
CA VAL A 540 -12.18 -7.21 9.62
C VAL A 540 -12.70 -8.64 9.65
N PHE A 541 -12.99 -9.19 8.47
CA PHE A 541 -13.28 -10.61 8.22
C PHE A 541 -12.21 -11.18 7.29
N LEU A 542 -11.77 -12.41 7.55
CA LEU A 542 -10.93 -13.19 6.63
C LEU A 542 -11.74 -14.40 6.15
N ASP A 543 -11.88 -14.56 4.84
CA ASP A 543 -12.68 -15.61 4.16
C ASP A 543 -14.02 -15.88 4.86
N GLY A 544 -14.67 -14.78 5.23
CA GLY A 544 -15.98 -14.76 5.84
C GLY A 544 -16.05 -15.04 7.34
N GLU A 545 -14.95 -15.25 8.07
CA GLU A 545 -14.95 -15.38 9.54
C GLU A 545 -14.49 -14.10 10.23
N TYR A 546 -15.21 -13.68 11.29
CA TYR A 546 -14.84 -12.49 12.07
C TYR A 546 -13.41 -12.59 12.59
N TRP A 547 -12.58 -11.61 12.21
CA TRP A 547 -11.17 -11.60 12.57
C TRP A 547 -10.88 -10.64 13.73
N GLY A 548 -11.52 -9.48 13.80
CA GLY A 548 -11.35 -8.56 14.92
C GLY A 548 -11.39 -7.08 14.54
N ILE A 549 -11.17 -6.24 15.53
CA ILE A 549 -11.04 -4.79 15.35
C ILE A 549 -9.63 -4.48 14.85
N TYR A 550 -9.55 -3.66 13.80
CA TYR A 550 -8.31 -3.10 13.28
C TYR A 550 -8.40 -1.58 13.21
N ASN A 551 -7.23 -0.96 13.31
CA ASN A 551 -7.04 0.46 13.09
C ASN A 551 -6.53 0.64 11.66
N ILE A 552 -7.36 1.17 10.78
CA ILE A 552 -6.95 1.65 9.46
C ILE A 552 -6.04 2.85 9.69
N ARG A 553 -4.80 2.79 9.20
CA ARG A 553 -3.81 3.86 9.30
C ARG A 553 -3.18 4.17 7.95
N GLU A 554 -2.74 5.41 7.81
CA GLU A 554 -1.68 5.74 6.87
C GLU A 554 -0.38 5.02 7.26
N ARG A 555 0.51 4.83 6.28
CA ARG A 555 1.87 4.34 6.49
C ARG A 555 2.84 5.48 6.22
N PHE A 556 3.90 5.61 7.02
CA PHE A 556 5.02 6.46 6.63
C PHE A 556 5.93 5.74 5.64
N ASP A 557 6.05 6.32 4.47
CA ASP A 557 6.86 5.92 3.32
C ASP A 557 6.94 7.09 2.32
N ASP A 558 7.60 6.85 1.21
CA ASP A 558 7.71 7.78 0.08
C ASP A 558 6.33 8.16 -0.49
N GLU A 559 5.34 7.26 -0.49
CA GLU A 559 3.96 7.53 -0.92
C GLU A 559 3.22 8.49 0.02
N TYR A 560 3.38 8.36 1.34
CA TYR A 560 2.86 9.35 2.29
C TYR A 560 3.47 10.73 2.04
N LEU A 561 4.79 10.80 1.86
CA LEU A 561 5.47 12.08 1.64
C LEU A 561 5.10 12.71 0.28
N LYS A 562 4.98 11.91 -0.78
CA LYS A 562 4.45 12.32 -2.09
C LYS A 562 3.02 12.85 -1.98
N SER A 563 2.12 12.12 -1.32
CA SER A 563 0.70 12.50 -1.21
C SER A 563 0.48 13.74 -0.33
N HIS A 564 1.21 13.88 0.77
CA HIS A 564 1.08 15.01 1.70
C HIS A 564 1.83 16.27 1.28
N TYR A 565 3.03 16.13 0.71
CA TYR A 565 3.93 17.25 0.42
C TYR A 565 4.16 17.49 -1.07
N LYS A 566 3.63 16.65 -1.96
CA LYS A 566 4.01 16.62 -3.37
C LYS A 566 5.52 16.47 -3.55
N ALA A 567 6.15 15.72 -2.65
CA ALA A 567 7.56 15.42 -2.73
C ALA A 567 7.81 14.48 -3.91
N ASP A 568 8.84 14.80 -4.69
CA ASP A 568 9.45 13.89 -5.65
C ASP A 568 10.14 12.75 -4.89
N LYS A 569 9.80 11.50 -5.24
CA LYS A 569 10.22 10.30 -4.50
C LYS A 569 11.73 10.10 -4.54
N ASP A 570 12.36 10.39 -5.67
CA ASP A 570 13.80 10.22 -5.87
C ASP A 570 14.62 11.19 -5.01
N LYS A 571 13.97 12.22 -4.47
CA LYS A 571 14.57 13.22 -3.59
C LYS A 571 14.19 13.01 -2.12
N ILE A 572 13.47 11.96 -1.77
CA ILE A 572 13.17 11.65 -0.38
C ILE A 572 14.34 10.88 0.23
N VAL A 573 14.74 11.28 1.43
CA VAL A 573 15.55 10.45 2.32
C VAL A 573 14.74 10.20 3.58
N MET A 574 14.54 8.94 3.93
CA MET A 574 13.89 8.54 5.18
C MET A 574 14.78 7.57 5.94
N LEU A 575 15.00 7.81 7.23
CA LEU A 575 15.84 7.00 8.09
C LEU A 575 15.08 6.49 9.30
N ASP A 576 15.35 5.25 9.70
CA ASP A 576 15.11 4.79 11.07
C ASP A 576 16.37 5.04 11.91
N VAL A 577 16.17 5.65 13.09
CA VAL A 577 17.26 6.04 13.99
C VAL A 577 17.32 5.10 15.18
N PHE A 578 18.29 4.18 15.13
CA PHE A 578 18.67 3.30 16.24
C PHE A 578 20.16 3.52 16.59
N GLU A 579 20.81 2.55 17.24
CA GLU A 579 22.26 2.57 17.45
C GLU A 579 23.02 2.65 16.11
N THR A 580 22.42 2.05 15.07
CA THR A 580 22.77 2.25 13.66
C THR A 580 21.63 2.95 12.94
N LEU A 581 21.98 3.74 11.92
CA LEU A 581 20.99 4.38 11.04
C LEU A 581 20.64 3.42 9.90
N ASP A 582 19.35 3.17 9.72
CA ASP A 582 18.84 2.38 8.61
C ASP A 582 18.20 3.32 7.59
N VAL A 583 18.68 3.29 6.34
CA VAL A 583 18.05 4.02 5.23
C VAL A 583 16.81 3.25 4.80
N LEU A 584 15.64 3.87 4.98
CA LEU A 584 14.35 3.33 4.56
C LEU A 584 14.00 3.74 3.14
N GLU A 585 14.28 5.00 2.79
CA GLU A 585 14.13 5.58 1.46
C GLU A 585 15.36 6.43 1.16
N GLY A 586 15.83 6.43 -0.09
CA GLY A 586 17.04 7.13 -0.53
C GLY A 586 18.23 6.21 -0.77
N GLU A 587 19.40 6.80 -1.00
CA GLU A 587 20.63 6.08 -1.32
C GLU A 587 21.33 5.58 -0.05
N SER A 588 22.12 4.50 -0.17
CA SER A 588 22.78 3.88 1.00
C SER A 588 23.71 4.81 1.77
N ASP A 589 24.21 5.88 1.14
CA ASP A 589 25.09 6.87 1.77
C ASP A 589 24.34 8.10 2.32
N ASP A 590 23.03 8.23 2.07
CA ASP A 590 22.24 9.39 2.48
C ASP A 590 22.14 9.51 4.02
N TYR A 591 22.41 8.45 4.79
CA TYR A 591 22.50 8.53 6.26
C TYR A 591 23.57 9.52 6.74
N LYS A 592 24.62 9.78 5.93
CA LYS A 592 25.70 10.73 6.25
C LYS A 592 25.17 12.16 6.42
N LEU A 593 24.10 12.51 5.69
CA LEU A 593 23.42 13.81 5.78
C LEU A 593 22.81 14.08 7.17
N TYR A 594 22.63 13.05 8.00
CA TYR A 594 22.25 13.20 9.41
C TYR A 594 23.45 12.96 10.33
N GLN A 595 24.19 11.87 10.09
CA GLN A 595 25.30 11.46 10.95
C GLN A 595 26.43 12.49 10.99
N GLU A 596 26.79 13.08 9.85
CA GLU A 596 27.90 14.02 9.71
C GLU A 596 27.43 15.45 10.00
N ASP A 597 26.43 15.91 9.24
CA ASP A 597 25.95 17.30 9.27
C ASP A 597 25.28 17.71 10.58
N VAL A 598 24.69 16.75 11.31
CA VAL A 598 24.00 17.04 12.58
C VAL A 598 24.77 16.45 13.75
N ILE A 599 24.89 15.12 13.79
CA ILE A 599 25.37 14.44 14.99
C ILE A 599 26.87 14.68 15.22
N ASN A 600 27.72 14.46 14.21
CA ASN A 600 29.15 14.67 14.35
C ASN A 600 29.50 16.16 14.41
N TYR A 601 28.79 17.02 13.68
CA TYR A 601 28.93 18.47 13.82
C TYR A 601 28.71 18.91 15.28
N LEU A 602 27.62 18.48 15.93
CA LEU A 602 27.33 18.79 17.34
C LEU A 602 28.29 18.14 18.35
N LYS A 603 28.96 17.05 17.99
CA LYS A 603 30.03 16.47 18.84
C LYS A 603 31.30 17.32 18.84
N ASN A 604 31.53 18.05 17.76
CA ASN A 604 32.76 18.81 17.54
C ASN A 604 32.59 20.33 17.75
N ASN A 605 31.36 20.81 17.88
CA ASN A 605 31.06 22.23 18.03
C ASN A 605 30.15 22.47 19.26
N ASP A 606 30.38 23.58 19.96
CA ASP A 606 29.58 23.95 21.13
C ASP A 606 28.25 24.59 20.70
N ILE A 607 27.14 23.97 21.07
CA ILE A 607 25.78 24.44 20.76
C ILE A 607 25.39 25.75 21.46
N THR A 608 26.19 26.19 22.44
CA THR A 608 25.99 27.49 23.10
C THR A 608 26.58 28.66 22.32
N ALA A 609 27.35 28.40 21.26
CA ALA A 609 27.79 29.42 20.31
C ALA A 609 26.69 29.70 19.27
N ASP A 610 26.48 30.98 18.96
CA ASP A 610 25.42 31.44 18.05
C ASP A 610 25.55 30.80 16.66
N ASP A 611 26.75 30.82 16.06
CA ASP A 611 27.00 30.26 14.73
C ASP A 611 26.67 28.75 14.65
N THR A 612 26.92 27.99 15.72
CA THR A 612 26.59 26.56 15.79
C THR A 612 25.08 26.35 15.73
N TYR A 613 24.31 27.15 16.48
CA TYR A 613 22.86 27.01 16.51
C TYR A 613 22.20 27.50 15.21
N GLU A 614 22.71 28.59 14.62
CA GLU A 614 22.28 29.05 13.30
C GLU A 614 22.50 27.98 12.23
N TYR A 615 23.67 27.32 12.23
CA TYR A 615 23.92 26.20 11.32
C TYR A 615 22.95 25.04 11.56
N ILE A 616 22.65 24.66 12.80
CA ILE A 616 21.71 23.56 13.07
C ILE A 616 20.28 23.90 12.61
N LYS A 617 19.87 25.17 12.66
CA LYS A 617 18.58 25.62 12.12
C LYS A 617 18.45 25.41 10.61
N THR A 618 19.56 25.34 9.87
CA THR A 618 19.54 25.01 8.43
C THR A 618 19.47 23.50 8.18
N LYS A 619 19.76 22.66 9.17
CA LYS A 619 19.75 21.20 9.02
C LYS A 619 18.50 20.53 9.60
N ILE A 620 17.88 21.11 10.63
CA ILE A 620 16.71 20.55 11.31
C ILE A 620 15.56 21.56 11.34
N ASP A 621 14.34 21.09 11.11
CA ASP A 621 13.14 21.83 11.46
C ASP A 621 12.93 21.84 12.99
N ILE A 622 13.43 22.88 13.66
CA ILE A 622 13.42 23.00 15.12
C ILE A 622 12.00 22.98 15.70
N GLU A 623 11.02 23.59 15.02
CA GLU A 623 9.63 23.61 15.49
C GLU A 623 9.06 22.19 15.50
N ASN A 624 9.21 21.46 14.39
CA ASN A 624 8.81 20.07 14.27
C ASN A 624 9.49 19.18 15.33
N TYR A 625 10.82 19.32 15.50
CA TYR A 625 11.59 18.53 16.46
C TYR A 625 11.12 18.78 17.90
N ILE A 626 10.87 20.03 18.28
CA ILE A 626 10.36 20.36 19.62
C ILE A 626 8.97 19.74 19.83
N ILE A 627 8.05 19.88 18.88
CA ILE A 627 6.69 19.32 18.98
C ILE A 627 6.75 17.78 19.15
N TYR A 628 7.60 17.11 18.37
CA TYR A 628 7.82 15.67 18.46
C TYR A 628 8.26 15.24 19.86
N ASN A 629 9.31 15.88 20.40
CA ASN A 629 9.79 15.55 21.74
C ASN A 629 8.76 15.87 22.83
N VAL A 630 8.02 16.98 22.70
CA VAL A 630 6.96 17.36 23.63
C VAL A 630 5.84 16.32 23.66
N ALA A 631 5.45 15.77 22.50
CA ALA A 631 4.44 14.73 22.40
C ALA A 631 4.88 13.42 23.08
N GLU A 632 6.08 12.92 22.74
CA GLU A 632 6.66 11.70 23.31
C GLU A 632 6.86 11.78 24.83
N ILE A 633 7.39 12.92 25.30
CA ILE A 633 7.60 13.14 26.73
C ILE A 633 6.25 13.25 27.46
N PHE A 634 5.26 13.94 26.89
CA PHE A 634 3.95 14.07 27.52
C PHE A 634 3.25 12.71 27.66
N CYS A 635 3.13 11.94 26.57
CA CYS A 635 2.50 10.63 26.63
C CYS A 635 3.33 9.63 27.46
N GLY A 636 4.61 9.93 27.71
CA GLY A 636 5.47 9.15 28.57
C GLY A 636 5.85 7.81 27.93
N ASN A 637 6.14 7.83 26.63
CA ASN A 637 6.55 6.65 25.87
C ASN A 637 7.85 6.08 26.44
N THR A 638 7.83 4.81 26.87
CA THR A 638 8.99 4.13 27.46
C THR A 638 9.82 3.33 26.46
N ASP A 639 9.38 3.27 25.20
CA ASP A 639 10.07 2.60 24.09
C ASP A 639 10.66 3.63 23.09
N TRP A 640 10.92 4.84 23.57
CA TRP A 640 11.52 5.99 22.89
C TRP A 640 12.41 6.70 23.91
N PRO A 641 13.58 7.34 23.60
CA PRO A 641 14.06 7.77 22.29
C PRO A 641 15.01 6.82 21.54
N GLY A 642 15.42 5.70 22.12
CA GLY A 642 16.35 4.76 21.48
C GLY A 642 15.70 3.75 20.54
N ASN A 643 14.41 3.91 20.29
CA ASN A 643 13.57 3.10 19.42
C ASN A 643 12.39 3.98 18.96
N ASN A 644 11.66 3.54 17.93
CA ASN A 644 10.50 4.22 17.34
C ASN A 644 10.78 5.63 16.80
N VAL A 645 12.01 5.90 16.36
CA VAL A 645 12.40 7.18 15.76
C VAL A 645 12.55 7.01 14.25
N SER A 646 11.71 7.68 13.47
CA SER A 646 11.93 7.89 12.03
C SER A 646 12.06 9.37 11.72
N ILE A 647 12.97 9.68 10.80
CA ILE A 647 13.17 11.04 10.30
C ILE A 647 13.17 11.05 8.77
N TRP A 648 12.79 12.18 8.19
CA TRP A 648 12.84 12.37 6.76
C TRP A 648 13.36 13.76 6.38
N ARG A 649 13.92 13.88 5.17
CA ARG A 649 14.24 15.15 4.52
C ARG A 649 14.03 15.06 3.02
N TYR A 650 13.95 16.21 2.38
CA TYR A 650 14.01 16.36 0.93
C TYR A 650 15.44 16.70 0.49
N LYS A 651 15.93 16.11 -0.61
CA LYS A 651 17.20 16.43 -1.27
C LYS A 651 16.98 17.62 -2.20
N THR A 652 17.50 18.77 -1.82
CA THR A 652 17.52 19.98 -2.65
C THR A 652 18.63 19.86 -3.69
N GLU A 653 18.49 20.54 -4.83
CA GLU A 653 19.42 20.42 -5.97
C GLU A 653 20.88 20.73 -5.62
N ASP A 654 21.09 21.69 -4.72
CA ASP A 654 22.40 22.12 -4.25
C ASP A 654 22.77 21.54 -2.87
N GLY A 655 21.88 20.75 -2.26
CA GLY A 655 22.06 20.18 -0.91
C GLY A 655 21.85 21.18 0.24
N GLU A 656 21.47 22.43 -0.06
CA GLU A 656 21.35 23.52 0.93
C GLU A 656 19.90 23.76 1.40
N TYR A 657 19.78 24.58 2.46
CA TYR A 657 18.50 24.99 3.04
C TYR A 657 17.86 26.15 2.27
N HIS A 658 16.62 25.96 1.81
CA HIS A 658 15.84 26.96 1.05
C HIS A 658 14.59 27.38 1.83
N PRO A 659 14.65 28.47 2.65
CA PRO A 659 13.53 28.90 3.50
C PRO A 659 12.27 29.32 2.72
N GLU A 660 12.41 29.66 1.45
CA GLU A 660 11.32 30.03 0.55
C GLU A 660 10.64 28.83 -0.12
N ALA A 661 11.23 27.64 -0.03
CA ALA A 661 10.65 26.42 -0.57
C ALA A 661 9.33 26.07 0.13
N ALA A 662 8.50 25.27 -0.55
CA ALA A 662 7.30 24.74 0.07
C ALA A 662 7.66 23.94 1.34
N TYR A 663 6.82 24.03 2.38
CA TYR A 663 7.05 23.30 3.63
C TYR A 663 7.23 21.80 3.36
N GLY A 664 8.30 21.22 3.91
CA GLY A 664 8.70 19.83 3.64
C GLY A 664 9.76 19.67 2.54
N GLN A 665 9.96 20.66 1.65
CA GLN A 665 10.87 20.59 0.51
C GLN A 665 12.12 21.48 0.65
N ASP A 666 12.36 21.99 1.86
CA ASP A 666 13.38 23.00 2.16
C ASP A 666 14.77 22.44 2.49
N GLY A 667 14.95 21.11 2.47
CA GLY A 667 16.25 20.48 2.77
C GLY A 667 16.47 20.10 4.24
N ARG A 668 15.54 20.42 5.16
CA ARG A 668 15.69 20.14 6.59
C ARG A 668 15.15 18.76 7.01
N TRP A 669 15.77 18.17 8.03
CA TRP A 669 15.28 16.97 8.71
C TRP A 669 14.04 17.24 9.57
N ARG A 670 13.08 16.31 9.50
CA ARG A 670 11.81 16.30 10.25
C ARG A 670 11.55 14.92 10.85
N TRP A 671 10.90 14.91 12.01
CA TRP A 671 10.55 13.70 12.76
C TRP A 671 9.10 13.30 12.47
N LEU A 672 8.93 11.99 12.33
CA LEU A 672 7.65 11.33 12.12
C LEU A 672 7.19 10.72 13.45
N LEU A 673 6.00 11.09 13.93
CA LEU A 673 5.48 10.53 15.18
C LEU A 673 4.93 9.12 14.90
N LYS A 674 5.60 8.07 15.40
CA LYS A 674 5.17 6.67 15.21
C LYS A 674 5.26 5.86 16.50
N ASP A 675 4.39 4.87 16.59
CA ASP A 675 4.41 3.82 17.61
C ASP A 675 4.47 4.33 19.07
N THR A 676 3.44 5.09 19.45
CA THR A 676 3.33 5.66 20.81
C THR A 676 2.46 4.82 21.74
N ASP A 677 2.29 3.53 21.45
CA ASP A 677 1.41 2.61 22.17
C ASP A 677 1.92 2.30 23.60
N PHE A 678 3.23 2.41 23.84
CA PHE A 678 3.85 2.41 25.17
C PHE A 678 3.63 3.69 25.99
N GLY A 679 2.77 4.61 25.54
CA GLY A 679 2.36 5.80 26.27
C GLY A 679 1.19 5.59 27.25
N PHE A 680 0.85 6.65 27.98
CA PHE A 680 -0.33 6.76 28.84
C PHE A 680 -0.45 5.68 29.94
N GLY A 681 0.68 5.24 30.50
CA GLY A 681 0.67 4.28 31.60
C GLY A 681 0.49 2.82 31.16
N PHE A 682 0.82 2.48 29.91
CA PHE A 682 0.84 1.10 29.44
C PHE A 682 1.63 0.20 30.41
N GLN A 683 1.14 -1.02 30.65
CA GLN A 683 1.67 -1.95 31.65
C GLN A 683 1.80 -1.36 33.07
N LYS A 684 0.87 -0.46 33.45
CA LYS A 684 0.82 0.23 34.75
C LYS A 684 2.03 1.12 35.04
N GLN A 685 2.68 1.66 34.00
CA GLN A 685 3.72 2.67 34.19
C GLN A 685 3.17 3.86 34.97
N SER A 686 3.91 4.30 36.00
CA SER A 686 3.46 5.37 36.89
C SER A 686 3.26 6.68 36.14
N VAL A 687 2.18 7.41 36.45
CA VAL A 687 1.95 8.78 35.94
C VAL A 687 3.06 9.76 36.36
N THR A 688 3.77 9.46 37.45
CA THR A 688 4.90 10.25 37.96
C THR A 688 6.23 9.97 37.24
N PHE A 689 6.26 9.08 36.24
CA PHE A 689 7.46 8.78 35.47
C PHE A 689 8.01 10.05 34.81
N ASP A 690 9.24 10.41 35.16
CA ASP A 690 9.92 11.60 34.62
C ASP A 690 10.54 11.31 33.25
N SER A 691 9.67 11.31 32.24
CA SER A 691 10.03 11.10 30.84
C SER A 691 10.95 12.20 30.27
N LEU A 692 10.93 13.41 30.84
CA LEU A 692 11.85 14.48 30.44
C LEU A 692 13.28 14.15 30.87
N SER A 693 13.46 13.76 32.13
CA SER A 693 14.75 13.26 32.61
C SER A 693 15.16 12.00 31.88
N TYR A 694 14.22 11.10 31.60
CA TYR A 694 14.47 9.91 30.77
C TYR A 694 15.05 10.29 29.40
N ALA A 695 14.45 11.24 28.68
CA ALA A 695 14.92 11.68 27.36
C ALA A 695 16.23 12.50 27.36
N THR A 696 16.80 12.81 28.53
CA THR A 696 17.93 13.75 28.66
C THR A 696 18.99 13.33 29.68
N SER A 697 18.94 12.10 30.21
CA SER A 697 19.85 11.60 31.25
C SER A 697 21.24 11.24 30.69
N GLU A 698 22.28 11.30 31.53
CA GLU A 698 23.61 10.78 31.17
C GLU A 698 23.80 9.31 31.57
N GLU A 699 23.13 8.88 32.63
CA GLU A 699 23.09 7.50 33.08
C GLU A 699 21.80 6.84 32.56
N PRO A 700 21.88 5.66 31.90
CA PRO A 700 20.70 4.93 31.49
C PRO A 700 19.81 4.65 32.71
N GLN A 701 18.63 5.28 32.77
CA GLN A 701 17.72 5.04 33.89
C GLN A 701 17.23 3.58 33.86
N LYS A 702 17.27 2.91 35.01
CA LYS A 702 16.62 1.60 35.18
C LYS A 702 15.10 1.79 35.06
N GLY A 703 14.45 1.10 34.12
CA GLY A 703 12.98 1.00 34.07
C GLY A 703 12.30 1.22 32.72
N GLY A 704 13.01 1.62 31.65
CA GLY A 704 12.45 1.63 30.29
C GLY A 704 12.67 0.31 29.54
N ALA A 705 12.08 0.18 28.34
CA ALA A 705 12.42 -0.92 27.43
C ALA A 705 13.95 -0.96 27.22
N LEU A 706 14.54 -2.17 27.22
CA LEU A 706 15.98 -2.35 27.11
C LEU A 706 16.52 -1.53 25.92
N GLN A 707 17.56 -0.71 26.15
CA GLN A 707 18.24 0.17 25.16
C GLN A 707 17.62 1.55 24.86
N ALA A 708 16.39 1.87 25.27
CA ALA A 708 15.71 3.10 24.82
C ALA A 708 16.30 4.42 25.36
N ASN A 709 17.14 4.42 26.40
CA ASN A 709 17.79 5.63 26.95
C ASN A 709 19.32 5.46 27.01
N LYS A 710 19.90 5.14 25.86
CA LYS A 710 21.36 5.05 25.71
C LYS A 710 21.96 6.43 25.41
N PRO A 711 23.25 6.66 25.71
CA PRO A 711 23.88 7.96 25.48
C PRO A 711 23.76 8.50 24.05
N TRP A 712 23.75 7.63 23.04
CA TRP A 712 23.56 8.01 21.64
C TRP A 712 22.11 8.49 21.37
N ALA A 713 21.11 7.86 21.98
CA ALA A 713 19.69 8.12 21.73
C ALA A 713 19.25 9.49 22.27
N VAL A 714 19.73 9.83 23.47
CA VAL A 714 19.41 11.12 24.12
C VAL A 714 20.31 12.26 23.66
N PHE A 715 21.35 11.98 22.88
CA PHE A 715 22.41 12.95 22.56
C PHE A 715 21.87 14.25 21.99
N LEU A 716 20.98 14.17 20.99
CA LEU A 716 20.51 15.36 20.25
C LEU A 716 19.70 16.29 21.17
N LEU A 717 18.64 15.79 21.81
CA LEU A 717 17.82 16.60 22.71
C LEU A 717 18.65 17.14 23.89
N LYS A 718 19.47 16.28 24.51
CA LYS A 718 20.35 16.66 25.62
C LYS A 718 21.30 17.80 25.22
N THR A 719 21.81 17.78 23.99
CA THR A 719 22.71 18.80 23.48
C THR A 719 21.96 20.09 23.19
N LEU A 720 20.88 20.06 22.41
CA LEU A 720 20.13 21.25 22.01
C LEU A 720 19.57 22.03 23.21
N ILE A 721 19.13 21.34 24.26
CA ILE A 721 18.64 21.97 25.50
C ILE A 721 19.70 22.84 26.22
N LYS A 722 20.99 22.69 25.91
CA LYS A 722 22.04 23.56 26.47
C LYS A 722 21.98 24.98 25.91
N ASN A 723 21.56 25.15 24.65
CA ASN A 723 21.33 26.45 24.04
C ASN A 723 20.11 27.13 24.68
N SER A 724 20.22 28.41 25.07
CA SER A 724 19.15 29.11 25.78
C SER A 724 17.94 29.42 24.90
N GLU A 725 18.15 29.70 23.61
CA GLU A 725 17.07 29.95 22.67
C GLU A 725 16.23 28.68 22.48
N PHE A 726 16.88 27.56 22.11
CA PHE A 726 16.22 26.26 21.98
C PHE A 726 15.51 25.87 23.28
N ARG A 727 16.17 25.99 24.43
CA ARG A 727 15.60 25.63 25.73
C ARG A 727 14.34 26.42 26.06
N ASN A 728 14.35 27.73 25.82
CA ASN A 728 13.18 28.57 26.06
C ASN A 728 12.04 28.20 25.10
N GLN A 729 12.34 27.97 23.81
CA GLN A 729 11.35 27.50 22.84
C GLN A 729 10.76 26.13 23.24
N PHE A 730 11.59 25.19 23.69
CA PHE A 730 11.16 23.88 24.15
C PHE A 730 10.23 23.98 25.37
N ILE A 731 10.62 24.75 26.39
CA ILE A 731 9.80 24.93 27.60
C ILE A 731 8.48 25.65 27.27
N ASN A 732 8.52 26.67 26.43
CA ASN A 732 7.32 27.41 26.01
C ASN A 732 6.40 26.54 25.16
N CYS A 733 6.92 25.75 24.21
CA CYS A 733 6.10 24.80 23.46
C CYS A 733 5.46 23.78 24.39
N PHE A 734 6.20 23.27 25.38
CA PHE A 734 5.63 22.35 26.37
C PHE A 734 4.51 23.03 27.18
N ALA A 735 4.72 24.25 27.68
CA ALA A 735 3.71 25.02 28.40
C ALA A 735 2.47 25.28 27.53
N ASP A 736 2.69 25.71 26.29
CA ASP A 736 1.67 25.94 25.28
C ASP A 736 0.80 24.68 25.11
N GLN A 737 1.42 23.53 24.82
CA GLN A 737 0.68 22.29 24.62
C GLN A 737 0.01 21.79 25.91
N LEU A 738 0.58 22.01 27.10
CA LEU A 738 -0.08 21.71 28.38
C LEU A 738 -1.30 22.58 28.71
N ASN A 739 -1.44 23.73 28.06
CA ASN A 739 -2.62 24.60 28.17
C ASN A 739 -3.63 24.35 27.04
N THR A 740 -3.24 23.64 25.97
CA THR A 740 -4.06 23.40 24.77
C THR A 740 -4.17 21.91 24.47
N SER A 741 -3.24 21.36 23.68
CA SER A 741 -3.30 19.99 23.18
C SER A 741 -3.49 18.94 24.27
N PHE A 742 -2.81 19.14 25.39
CA PHE A 742 -2.76 18.24 26.54
C PHE A 742 -3.59 18.75 27.72
N ASN A 743 -4.51 19.66 27.48
CA ASN A 743 -5.50 20.06 28.47
C ASN A 743 -6.30 18.82 28.94
N PRO A 744 -6.41 18.55 30.26
CA PRO A 744 -7.10 17.36 30.77
C PRO A 744 -8.51 17.14 30.24
N VAL A 745 -9.28 18.21 30.03
CA VAL A 745 -10.65 18.13 29.50
C VAL A 745 -10.60 17.61 28.06
N ARG A 746 -9.78 18.25 27.21
CA ARG A 746 -9.62 17.86 25.80
C ARG A 746 -9.13 16.43 25.64
N VAL A 747 -8.12 16.03 26.42
CA VAL A 747 -7.56 14.67 26.34
C VAL A 747 -8.63 13.64 26.73
N ASN A 748 -9.40 13.89 27.79
CA ASN A 748 -10.48 12.99 28.21
C ASN A 748 -11.64 12.94 27.19
N GLU A 749 -12.00 14.06 26.57
CA GLU A 749 -12.98 14.08 25.46
C GLU A 749 -12.50 13.23 24.28
N LYS A 750 -11.21 13.31 23.94
CA LYS A 750 -10.63 12.48 22.87
C LYS A 750 -10.63 10.99 23.24
N ILE A 751 -10.33 10.65 24.50
CA ILE A 751 -10.42 9.28 25.01
C ILE A 751 -11.87 8.77 24.94
N ASP A 752 -12.84 9.59 25.34
CA ASP A 752 -14.25 9.21 25.30
C ASP A 752 -14.76 9.00 23.87
N ALA A 753 -14.32 9.86 22.93
CA ALA A 753 -14.61 9.67 21.50
C ALA A 753 -14.03 8.35 20.98
N LEU A 754 -12.75 8.05 21.25
CA LEU A 754 -12.11 6.80 20.83
C LEU A 754 -12.77 5.57 21.47
N LYS A 755 -13.08 5.62 22.78
CA LYS A 755 -13.82 4.58 23.51
C LYS A 755 -15.17 4.32 22.84
N SER A 756 -15.98 5.36 22.64
CA SER A 756 -17.31 5.25 22.03
C SER A 756 -17.27 4.69 20.60
N GLY A 757 -16.17 4.93 19.89
CA GLY A 757 -15.96 4.42 18.54
C GLY A 757 -15.87 2.90 18.46
N ILE A 758 -15.37 2.21 19.51
CA ILE A 758 -15.11 0.77 19.46
C ILE A 758 -15.82 -0.06 20.53
N GLU A 759 -16.40 0.57 21.56
CA GLU A 759 -16.90 -0.13 22.76
C GLU A 759 -17.90 -1.26 22.48
N ASP A 760 -18.76 -1.10 21.48
CA ASP A 760 -19.77 -2.10 21.13
C ASP A 760 -19.16 -3.35 20.47
N ALA A 761 -18.03 -3.20 19.78
CA ALA A 761 -17.30 -4.31 19.13
C ALA A 761 -16.28 -4.99 20.07
N MET A 762 -15.92 -4.34 21.18
CA MET A 762 -14.92 -4.86 22.12
C MET A 762 -15.24 -6.23 22.75
N PRO A 763 -16.51 -6.60 23.02
CA PRO A 763 -16.85 -7.94 23.47
C PRO A 763 -16.38 -9.03 22.50
N GLU A 764 -16.71 -8.91 21.20
CA GLU A 764 -16.29 -9.87 20.17
C GLU A 764 -14.77 -9.89 19.99
N GLN A 765 -14.11 -8.72 20.03
CA GLN A 765 -12.64 -8.62 20.02
C GLN A 765 -12.00 -9.38 21.20
N CYS A 766 -12.54 -9.23 22.40
CA CYS A 766 -12.01 -9.87 23.61
C CYS A 766 -12.30 -11.38 23.64
N ASP A 767 -13.46 -11.81 23.11
CA ASP A 767 -13.82 -13.22 23.01
C ASP A 767 -12.97 -13.97 21.96
N ARG A 768 -12.65 -13.30 20.84
CA ARG A 768 -11.83 -13.84 19.75
C ARG A 768 -10.36 -14.03 20.14
N TRP A 769 -9.73 -12.96 20.62
CA TRP A 769 -8.27 -12.92 20.78
C TRP A 769 -7.83 -13.21 22.20
N ARG A 770 -8.63 -12.80 23.19
CA ARG A 770 -8.38 -13.04 24.61
C ARG A 770 -7.00 -12.55 25.06
N THR A 771 -6.41 -11.59 24.34
CA THR A 771 -5.08 -10.99 24.54
C THR A 771 -5.09 -9.81 25.49
N ILE A 772 -6.20 -9.06 25.50
CA ILE A 772 -6.46 -8.00 26.48
C ILE A 772 -6.75 -8.68 27.82
N ASN A 773 -6.09 -8.21 28.88
CA ASN A 773 -6.13 -8.77 30.22
C ASN A 773 -5.52 -10.19 30.36
N ILE A 774 -4.78 -10.67 29.34
CA ILE A 774 -3.42 -11.24 29.48
C ILE A 774 -2.92 -11.46 30.92
N LYS A 775 -3.24 -12.61 31.56
CA LYS A 775 -2.62 -13.08 32.82
C LYS A 775 -1.21 -12.54 32.95
N SER A 776 -1.04 -11.64 33.89
CA SER A 776 0.27 -11.25 34.37
C SER A 776 0.25 -11.47 35.87
N ALA A 777 1.39 -11.34 36.54
CA ALA A 777 1.53 -11.46 37.99
C ALA A 777 0.75 -10.38 38.80
N TYR A 778 -0.47 -10.04 38.39
CA TYR A 778 -1.32 -8.95 38.84
C TYR A 778 -2.63 -9.55 39.34
N GLU A 779 -2.98 -9.26 40.59
CA GLU A 779 -4.24 -9.70 41.19
C GLU A 779 -5.43 -8.90 40.60
N GLY A 780 -6.52 -9.62 40.28
CA GLY A 780 -7.75 -9.07 39.72
C GLY A 780 -8.00 -9.48 38.26
N ASP A 781 -9.27 -9.57 37.86
CA ASP A 781 -9.71 -9.79 36.48
C ASP A 781 -10.08 -8.42 35.87
N PRO A 782 -9.11 -7.60 35.42
CA PRO A 782 -9.43 -6.28 34.87
C PRO A 782 -10.24 -6.42 33.59
N THR A 783 -11.18 -5.49 33.36
CA THR A 783 -11.93 -5.38 32.09
C THR A 783 -11.29 -4.33 31.19
N TRP A 784 -11.59 -4.34 29.88
CA TRP A 784 -11.16 -3.27 28.96
C TRP A 784 -11.55 -1.86 29.48
N SER A 785 -12.74 -1.71 30.05
CA SER A 785 -13.20 -0.44 30.64
C SER A 785 -12.34 0.05 31.82
N VAL A 786 -11.72 -0.86 32.59
CA VAL A 786 -10.77 -0.50 33.65
C VAL A 786 -9.48 0.05 33.04
N ASN A 787 -8.97 -0.54 31.95
CA ASN A 787 -7.80 -0.02 31.24
C ASN A 787 -8.06 1.39 30.70
N VAL A 788 -9.23 1.62 30.09
CA VAL A 788 -9.63 2.96 29.61
C VAL A 788 -9.71 3.96 30.77
N SER A 789 -10.28 3.56 31.91
CA SER A 789 -10.35 4.43 33.09
C SER A 789 -8.95 4.79 33.63
N ALA A 790 -8.00 3.86 33.59
CA ALA A 790 -6.62 4.12 33.98
C ALA A 790 -5.94 5.14 33.05
N VAL A 791 -6.21 5.09 31.73
CA VAL A 791 -5.72 6.10 30.77
C VAL A 791 -6.29 7.48 31.07
N LYS A 792 -7.58 7.58 31.39
CA LYS A 792 -8.22 8.86 31.78
C LYS A 792 -7.59 9.45 33.04
N SER A 793 -7.37 8.63 34.07
CA SER A 793 -6.71 9.07 35.30
C SER A 793 -5.27 9.53 35.03
N TYR A 794 -4.51 8.77 34.24
CA TYR A 794 -3.17 9.17 33.81
C TYR A 794 -3.20 10.54 33.12
N ALA A 795 -4.09 10.72 32.13
CA ALA A 795 -4.22 11.95 31.37
C ALA A 795 -4.61 13.17 32.23
N ALA A 796 -5.45 12.97 33.24
CA ALA A 796 -5.87 14.05 34.14
C ALA A 796 -4.71 14.56 35.00
N ASP A 797 -3.88 13.66 35.53
CA ASP A 797 -2.81 14.01 36.46
C ASP A 797 -1.52 14.45 35.75
N ARG A 798 -1.25 13.92 34.54
CA ARG A 798 0.01 14.06 33.80
C ARG A 798 0.45 15.52 33.60
N PRO A 799 -0.43 16.49 33.24
CA PRO A 799 0.00 17.88 33.05
C PRO A 799 0.64 18.51 34.30
N SER A 800 0.14 18.18 35.50
CA SER A 800 0.70 18.70 36.75
C SER A 800 2.07 18.10 37.04
N VAL A 801 2.26 16.81 36.72
CA VAL A 801 3.53 16.10 36.85
C VAL A 801 4.57 16.71 35.91
N MET A 802 4.23 16.92 34.63
CA MET A 802 5.16 17.46 33.65
C MET A 802 5.63 18.88 34.01
N ARG A 803 4.76 19.73 34.57
CA ARG A 803 5.19 21.04 35.09
C ARG A 803 6.23 20.90 36.20
N LYS A 804 6.05 19.95 37.13
CA LYS A 804 7.04 19.68 38.20
C LYS A 804 8.36 19.16 37.63
N CYS A 805 8.31 18.23 36.66
CA CYS A 805 9.51 17.71 36.00
C CYS A 805 10.30 18.82 35.28
N ILE A 806 9.62 19.72 34.56
CA ILE A 806 10.25 20.86 33.88
C ILE A 806 10.91 21.80 34.89
N VAL A 807 10.21 22.19 35.97
CA VAL A 807 10.80 23.02 37.03
C VAL A 807 12.05 22.35 37.62
N ASN A 808 11.95 21.08 37.98
CA ASN A 808 13.08 20.35 38.57
C ASN A 808 14.27 20.24 37.62
N LYS A 809 14.02 19.98 36.33
CA LYS A 809 15.07 19.81 35.32
C LYS A 809 15.83 21.11 35.03
N PHE A 810 15.15 22.25 35.10
CA PHE A 810 15.70 23.54 34.65
C PHE A 810 15.86 24.57 35.77
N MET A 811 15.75 24.15 37.04
CA MET A 811 15.90 25.04 38.19
C MET A 811 17.26 25.75 38.20
N ASP A 812 18.33 25.03 37.84
CA ASP A 812 19.70 25.57 37.72
C ASP A 812 19.87 26.53 36.53
N LYS A 813 18.88 26.57 35.61
CA LYS A 813 18.79 27.49 34.48
C LYS A 813 17.80 28.63 34.70
N GLY A 814 17.35 28.83 35.94
CA GLY A 814 16.48 29.95 36.32
C GLY A 814 14.99 29.67 36.31
N VAL A 815 14.56 28.42 36.05
CA VAL A 815 13.14 28.04 36.12
C VAL A 815 12.72 27.86 37.58
N ALA A 816 12.19 28.92 38.17
CA ALA A 816 11.95 29.00 39.62
C ALA A 816 10.58 28.46 40.07
N GLY A 817 9.71 28.06 39.14
CA GLY A 817 8.35 27.62 39.43
C GLY A 817 7.40 27.89 38.27
N THR A 818 6.12 28.03 38.57
CA THR A 818 5.08 28.36 37.58
C THR A 818 4.38 29.66 37.92
N ALA A 819 3.83 30.33 36.90
CA ALA A 819 3.03 31.54 37.01
C ALA A 819 1.80 31.40 36.11
N GLU A 820 0.65 31.85 36.61
CA GLU A 820 -0.56 31.97 35.81
C GLU A 820 -0.54 33.27 35.02
N ILE A 821 -0.82 33.20 33.72
CA ILE A 821 -1.00 34.36 32.85
C ILE A 821 -2.45 34.36 32.39
N THR A 822 -3.21 35.32 32.89
CA THR A 822 -4.59 35.57 32.45
C THR A 822 -4.58 36.66 31.38
N VAL A 823 -5.20 36.38 30.23
CA VAL A 823 -5.32 37.31 29.11
C VAL A 823 -6.80 37.64 28.91
N ASN A 824 -7.17 38.88 29.21
CA ASN A 824 -8.53 39.38 29.04
C ASN A 824 -8.64 40.10 27.70
N THR A 825 -9.43 39.59 26.76
CA THR A 825 -9.52 40.15 25.40
C THR A 825 -10.96 40.35 24.97
N ALA A 826 -11.27 41.55 24.47
CA ALA A 826 -12.54 41.82 23.80
C ALA A 826 -12.51 41.19 22.39
N GLN A 827 -13.06 39.98 22.26
CA GLN A 827 -12.96 39.15 21.03
C GLN A 827 -13.53 39.81 19.77
N ALA A 828 -14.48 40.74 19.92
CA ALA A 828 -15.01 41.54 18.81
C ALA A 828 -13.98 42.54 18.24
N GLU A 829 -12.97 42.91 19.01
CA GLU A 829 -11.99 43.95 18.67
C GLU A 829 -10.64 43.35 18.22
N GLY A 830 -10.30 42.14 18.68
CA GLY A 830 -9.03 41.49 18.42
C GLY A 830 -8.86 40.16 19.14
N TYR A 831 -7.71 39.52 18.96
CA TYR A 831 -7.27 38.35 19.72
C TYR A 831 -5.79 38.47 20.08
N VAL A 832 -5.33 37.61 20.99
CA VAL A 832 -3.92 37.54 21.41
C VAL A 832 -3.32 36.21 21.01
N ARG A 833 -2.08 36.23 20.50
CA ARG A 833 -1.21 35.06 20.45
C ARG A 833 -0.27 35.07 21.65
N ILE A 834 -0.18 33.97 22.36
CA ILE A 834 0.85 33.72 23.37
C ILE A 834 1.81 32.67 22.83
N ASN A 835 3.08 33.04 22.64
CA ASN A 835 4.08 32.24 21.95
C ASN A 835 3.57 31.72 20.60
N THR A 836 3.16 30.45 20.53
CA THR A 836 2.64 29.80 19.32
C THR A 836 1.12 29.64 19.30
N ILE A 837 0.43 29.94 20.39
CA ILE A 837 -1.01 29.72 20.57
C ILE A 837 -1.80 30.98 20.25
N ASP A 838 -2.69 30.91 19.26
CA ASP A 838 -3.78 31.87 19.14
C ASP A 838 -4.85 31.60 20.22
N ILE A 839 -5.12 32.58 21.08
CA ILE A 839 -6.17 32.49 22.10
C ILE A 839 -7.52 32.75 21.41
N LYS A 840 -8.09 31.68 20.84
CA LYS A 840 -9.36 31.65 20.11
C LYS A 840 -10.11 30.36 20.47
N GLU A 841 -11.44 30.40 20.46
CA GLU A 841 -12.28 29.20 20.65
C GLU A 841 -12.08 28.13 19.54
N THR A 842 -11.55 28.54 18.38
CA THR A 842 -11.16 27.59 17.31
C THR A 842 -9.86 26.86 17.60
N THR A 843 -9.08 27.29 18.59
CA THR A 843 -7.82 26.65 18.96
C THR A 843 -8.11 25.46 19.88
N PRO A 844 -7.64 24.24 19.55
CA PRO A 844 -7.97 23.06 20.34
C PRO A 844 -7.60 23.21 21.83
N GLY A 845 -8.56 22.97 22.72
CA GLY A 845 -8.36 23.06 24.17
C GLY A 845 -8.58 24.45 24.78
N ILE A 846 -9.01 25.43 23.98
CA ILE A 846 -9.44 26.75 24.46
C ILE A 846 -10.97 26.83 24.37
N TYR A 847 -11.62 26.90 25.54
CA TYR A 847 -13.10 26.92 25.65
C TYR A 847 -13.67 28.32 25.94
N ASP A 848 -12.85 29.23 26.47
CA ASP A 848 -13.18 30.64 26.67
C ASP A 848 -11.96 31.48 26.30
N SER A 849 -12.04 32.22 25.19
CA SER A 849 -10.96 33.12 24.75
C SER A 849 -11.11 34.53 25.31
N SER A 850 -12.26 34.89 25.89
CA SER A 850 -12.51 36.23 26.41
C SER A 850 -11.73 36.51 27.72
N CYS A 851 -11.56 35.47 28.54
CA CYS A 851 -10.78 35.47 29.76
C CYS A 851 -9.99 34.15 29.87
N TRP A 852 -8.95 34.02 29.06
CA TRP A 852 -8.15 32.79 29.04
C TRP A 852 -7.03 32.83 30.09
N THR A 853 -6.84 31.76 30.84
CA THR A 853 -5.71 31.61 31.78
C THR A 853 -4.87 30.40 31.40
N GLY A 854 -3.56 30.63 31.22
CA GLY A 854 -2.57 29.57 31.00
C GLY A 854 -1.51 29.54 32.10
N ILE A 855 -0.92 28.38 32.34
CA ILE A 855 0.19 28.21 33.30
C ILE A 855 1.51 28.17 32.53
N TYR A 856 2.41 29.10 32.84
CA TYR A 856 3.75 29.23 32.27
C TYR A 856 4.83 29.14 33.36
N PHE A 857 6.10 29.19 32.98
CA PHE A 857 7.21 28.97 33.88
C PHE A 857 7.88 30.29 34.28
N LYS A 858 8.10 30.46 35.59
CA LYS A 858 8.83 31.62 36.11
C LYS A 858 10.27 31.60 35.62
N GLY A 859 10.78 32.73 35.15
CA GLY A 859 12.15 32.83 34.64
C GLY A 859 12.34 32.44 33.16
N VAL A 860 11.27 32.04 32.46
CA VAL A 860 11.28 31.75 31.02
C VAL A 860 10.57 32.87 30.26
N PRO A 861 11.22 33.58 29.32
CA PRO A 861 10.57 34.64 28.55
C PRO A 861 9.37 34.13 27.76
N VAL A 862 8.25 34.87 27.81
CA VAL A 862 7.00 34.61 27.08
C VAL A 862 6.73 35.80 26.16
N THR A 863 6.22 35.53 24.95
CA THR A 863 5.84 36.57 23.99
C THR A 863 4.32 36.64 23.84
N LEU A 864 3.76 37.85 23.91
CA LEU A 864 2.37 38.14 23.55
C LEU A 864 2.33 38.99 22.30
N THR A 865 1.47 38.66 21.35
CA THR A 865 1.21 39.45 20.14
C THR A 865 -0.28 39.72 19.99
N ALA A 866 -0.67 40.99 19.88
CA ALA A 866 -2.05 41.40 19.67
C ALA A 866 -2.38 41.51 18.18
N PHE A 867 -3.51 40.94 17.78
CA PHE A 867 -4.04 40.99 16.42
C PHE A 867 -5.41 41.66 16.44
N ALA A 868 -5.53 42.82 15.80
CA ALA A 868 -6.79 43.54 15.72
C ALA A 868 -7.74 42.91 14.69
N GLN A 869 -9.03 42.86 15.00
CA GLN A 869 -10.08 42.53 14.04
C GLN A 869 -10.28 43.67 13.04
N LYS A 870 -10.95 43.38 11.92
CA LYS A 870 -11.28 44.38 10.91
C LYS A 870 -12.07 45.54 11.54
N GLY A 871 -11.61 46.78 11.30
CA GLY A 871 -12.22 47.99 11.86
C GLY A 871 -11.59 48.46 13.18
N TYR A 872 -10.63 47.70 13.71
CA TYR A 872 -9.88 48.05 14.92
C TYR A 872 -8.38 48.15 14.63
N ARG A 873 -7.66 48.81 15.52
CA ARG A 873 -6.19 48.78 15.63
C ARG A 873 -5.79 48.52 17.08
N PHE A 874 -4.68 47.83 17.27
CA PHE A 874 -4.06 47.71 18.59
C PHE A 874 -3.57 49.08 19.06
N ASP A 875 -3.78 49.40 20.34
CA ASP A 875 -3.37 50.65 20.97
C ASP A 875 -2.23 50.43 21.98
N HIS A 876 -2.49 49.71 23.07
CA HIS A 876 -1.48 49.36 24.07
C HIS A 876 -1.85 48.14 24.92
N TRP A 877 -0.89 47.65 25.72
CA TRP A 877 -1.08 46.60 26.73
C TRP A 877 -1.31 47.19 28.13
N GLU A 878 -2.30 46.67 28.85
CA GLU A 878 -2.54 46.92 30.27
C GLU A 878 -2.11 45.70 31.12
N GLY A 879 -1.79 45.92 32.40
CA GLY A 879 -1.48 44.85 33.35
C GLY A 879 -0.05 44.30 33.30
N ILE A 880 0.83 44.95 32.53
CA ILE A 880 2.23 44.57 32.38
C ILE A 880 3.14 45.81 32.39
N THR A 881 4.30 45.71 33.04
CA THR A 881 5.28 46.79 33.16
C THR A 881 6.65 46.34 32.63
N GLY A 882 7.56 47.29 32.37
CA GLY A 882 8.91 46.97 31.86
C GLY A 882 8.97 46.59 30.37
N VAL A 883 7.85 46.67 29.66
CA VAL A 883 7.75 46.45 28.21
C VAL A 883 7.32 47.73 27.50
N GLN A 884 7.58 47.82 26.19
CA GLN A 884 7.05 48.90 25.36
C GLN A 884 5.57 48.68 25.11
N ALA A 885 4.70 49.18 26.00
CA ALA A 885 3.27 48.85 26.02
C ALA A 885 2.52 49.13 24.71
N ALA A 886 2.99 50.08 23.88
CA ALA A 886 2.41 50.38 22.57
C ALA A 886 2.88 49.44 21.43
N ALA A 887 3.83 48.55 21.68
CA ALA A 887 4.24 47.54 20.71
C ALA A 887 3.23 46.39 20.67
N ALA A 888 2.72 46.06 19.47
CA ALA A 888 1.76 44.97 19.30
C ALA A 888 2.32 43.61 19.74
N SER A 889 3.64 43.43 19.69
CA SER A 889 4.33 42.26 20.24
C SER A 889 5.22 42.68 21.40
N ILE A 890 5.05 42.02 22.55
CA ILE A 890 5.86 42.23 23.76
C ILE A 890 6.42 40.90 24.25
N THR A 891 7.64 40.92 24.78
CA THR A 891 8.26 39.77 25.44
C THR A 891 8.59 40.15 26.88
N PHE A 892 8.25 39.29 27.83
CA PHE A 892 8.50 39.50 29.25
C PHE A 892 8.78 38.18 29.94
N THR A 893 9.38 38.23 31.13
CA THR A 893 9.67 37.05 31.93
C THR A 893 8.74 37.05 33.15
N PRO A 894 7.77 36.12 33.24
CA PRO A 894 6.87 36.07 34.39
C PRO A 894 7.65 35.67 35.65
N ASP A 895 7.35 36.32 36.76
CA ASP A 895 7.89 36.04 38.11
C ASP A 895 6.77 35.83 39.15
N MET A 896 5.55 36.26 38.82
CA MET A 896 4.31 36.12 39.58
C MET A 896 3.12 35.89 38.64
N ASN A 897 1.94 35.63 39.21
CA ASN A 897 0.71 35.54 38.41
C ASN A 897 0.38 36.92 37.83
N MET A 898 -0.05 36.96 36.58
CA MET A 898 -0.28 38.19 35.82
C MET A 898 -1.68 38.18 35.21
N SER A 899 -2.28 39.38 35.10
CA SER A 899 -3.52 39.62 34.37
C SER A 899 -3.25 40.73 33.36
N ILE A 900 -3.28 40.39 32.08
CA ILE A 900 -2.84 41.23 30.97
C ILE A 900 -4.03 41.44 30.03
N ARG A 901 -4.13 42.63 29.43
CA ARG A 901 -5.18 42.97 28.49
C ARG A 901 -4.62 43.76 27.30
N PRO A 902 -4.86 43.36 26.05
CA PRO A 902 -4.70 44.25 24.91
C PRO A 902 -5.86 45.25 24.86
N VAL A 903 -5.55 46.51 24.58
CA VAL A 903 -6.54 47.54 24.29
C VAL A 903 -6.56 47.78 22.78
N PHE A 904 -7.75 47.68 22.19
CA PHE A 904 -7.98 47.99 20.78
C PHE A 904 -8.83 49.26 20.66
N THR A 905 -8.64 50.02 19.59
CA THR A 905 -9.44 51.22 19.28
C THR A 905 -9.92 51.16 17.84
N LEU A 906 -10.99 51.89 17.51
CA LEU A 906 -11.49 51.94 16.14
C LEU A 906 -10.42 52.47 15.18
N ALA A 907 -10.17 51.74 14.10
CA ALA A 907 -9.37 52.20 12.98
C ALA A 907 -10.11 53.37 12.31
N GLY A 908 -9.48 54.55 12.31
CA GLY A 908 -10.05 55.78 11.75
C GLY A 908 -10.01 55.82 10.23
#